data_AF-A0A2U3D6G2-F1
#
_entry.id   AF-A0A2U3D6G2-F1
#
_cell.length_a   1.000
_cell.length_b   1.000
_cell.length_c   1.000
_cell.angle_alpha   90.00
_cell.angle_beta   90.00
_cell.angle_gamma   90.00
#
_symmetry.space_group_name_H-M   'P 1'
#
loop_
_entity.id
_entity.type
_entity.pdbx_description
1 polymer ?
#
loop_
_entity_poly.entity_id
_entity_poly.type
_entity_poly.pdbx_seq_one_letter_code
_entity_poly.pdbx_strand_id
1 'polypeptide(L)'
;MNAFQEILRWIVKLSESESTYRTRFSLSPSASDREGIQKQSTSANESPSPSSAKENKITKNSSPSSAPPKAEKHNQEKKTPKRLDQAIPIHDLKRMSIVERRQKKVGEERGTTYNPMKHLDDAEKKHHLPLTFSDQVEYLQRLLHYPRNTDIHFVTHYTKAKQKVVTAFSHIAIDTKEFEDFILTSIVHLEEPIHHMEELAARLPCRQYTLENELPKLADAVIEGNVVLFLGMAEALVCSFSRFEKRSISMPVNEMVIRGAQEAFTESIEGNMSQLRRILRCPDLVLESITLKDTARTRVCVCSMTHVTNPRLLAEMHRRIANIGPVPLVASGLVEQYLEDHWRSIFPTLIYTERPDLCARYIAQGQVAVLVDNVPLAIIAPATFWMQLTTAEDAELRVWYANFLRFIRFIALLIALILPGVYVGLTNFQQEMIPSDLLIAMTAARQNLPFPTIVEVLILELSFELIREASVRVPHVIGSTIGIVGALILGQSAVDANLVSPVVVIVVALTGLGSYAIPNQSIGYAFRILRYSFTIDSFFFGFFGIALMFSLMVVYMSSMQSFGLPYLTPLAPLRSKEEGFLRKSVLAYKTRPASLRTLPTDQPKILEQDDLLEDASNQAKAPVTAKNSAKQKETRE
;
A
#
# COMPACT_ATOMS: atom_id res chain seq x y z
N MET A 1 15.01 9.75 41.41
CA MET A 1 14.90 8.30 41.11
C MET A 1 13.47 7.77 41.21
N ASN A 2 12.73 8.08 42.28
CA ASN A 2 11.33 7.61 42.44
C ASN A 2 10.34 8.17 41.40
N ALA A 3 10.46 9.44 41.01
CA ALA A 3 9.60 10.03 39.96
C ALA A 3 9.82 9.38 38.57
N PHE A 4 11.06 9.03 38.24
CA PHE A 4 11.39 8.35 36.98
C PHE A 4 10.86 6.91 36.96
N GLN A 5 10.89 6.20 38.08
CA GLN A 5 10.26 4.88 38.20
C GLN A 5 8.73 4.96 38.16
N GLU A 6 8.12 5.99 38.74
CA GLU A 6 6.68 6.23 38.66
C GLU A 6 6.25 6.57 37.22
N ILE A 7 7.03 7.37 36.49
CA ILE A 7 6.79 7.67 35.07
C ILE A 7 6.97 6.41 34.21
N LEU A 8 8.02 5.61 34.43
CA LEU A 8 8.20 4.34 33.73
C LEU A 8 7.08 3.34 34.03
N ARG A 9 6.63 3.25 35.29
CA ARG A 9 5.45 2.44 35.65
C ARG A 9 4.19 2.97 35.00
N TRP A 10 4.00 4.29 34.94
CA TRP A 10 2.85 4.90 34.29
C TRP A 10 2.85 4.64 32.77
N ILE A 11 4.02 4.70 32.12
CA ILE A 11 4.22 4.38 30.69
C ILE A 11 4.01 2.89 30.42
N VAL A 12 4.56 2.00 31.25
CA VAL A 12 4.34 0.55 31.16
C VAL A 12 2.86 0.23 31.40
N LYS A 13 2.19 0.92 32.33
CA LYS A 13 0.77 0.76 32.60
C LYS A 13 -0.12 1.35 31.50
N LEU A 14 0.32 2.38 30.79
CA LEU A 14 -0.29 2.85 29.54
C LEU A 14 -0.14 1.80 28.44
N SER A 15 1.03 1.16 28.34
CA SER A 15 1.28 0.06 27.40
C SER A 15 0.50 -1.22 27.75
N GLU A 16 0.24 -1.51 29.03
CA GLU A 16 -0.43 -2.73 29.50
C GLU A 16 -1.95 -2.57 29.68
N SER A 17 -2.45 -1.38 30.02
CA SER A 17 -3.88 -1.18 30.33
C SER A 17 -4.80 -1.19 29.11
N GLU A 18 -4.27 -1.10 27.90
CA GLU A 18 -5.08 -1.03 26.67
C GLU A 18 -5.62 -2.40 26.19
N SER A 19 -5.30 -3.52 26.86
CA SER A 19 -5.92 -4.83 26.52
C SER A 19 -7.37 -5.01 27.03
N THR A 20 -7.90 -4.08 27.84
CA THR A 20 -9.20 -4.23 28.53
C THR A 20 -10.38 -3.55 27.82
N TYR A 21 -10.15 -2.79 26.74
CA TYR A 21 -11.22 -2.06 26.04
C TYR A 21 -11.92 -2.86 24.93
N ARG A 22 -11.56 -4.13 24.74
CA ARG A 22 -12.12 -5.02 23.70
C ARG A 22 -13.59 -5.44 23.87
N THR A 23 -14.31 -5.01 24.90
CA THR A 23 -15.66 -5.53 25.21
C THR A 23 -16.72 -4.53 25.69
N ARG A 24 -16.51 -3.20 25.63
CA ARG A 24 -17.57 -2.24 25.99
C ARG A 24 -18.20 -1.56 24.77
N PHE A 25 -18.87 -2.34 23.93
CA PHE A 25 -20.01 -1.89 23.14
C PHE A 25 -21.04 -3.01 23.09
N SER A 26 -21.56 -3.39 24.26
CA SER A 26 -22.84 -4.07 24.38
C SER A 26 -23.80 -3.10 25.09
N LEU A 27 -24.50 -2.27 24.32
CA LEU A 27 -25.60 -1.49 24.88
C LEU A 27 -26.78 -2.44 25.09
N SER A 28 -27.19 -2.58 26.35
CA SER A 28 -28.46 -3.18 26.75
C SER A 28 -29.62 -2.33 26.20
N PRO A 29 -30.75 -2.93 25.81
CA PRO A 29 -31.89 -2.22 25.23
C PRO A 29 -32.75 -1.59 26.33
N SER A 30 -33.26 -0.38 26.10
CA SER A 30 -34.61 0.08 26.51
C SER A 30 -34.73 1.61 26.58
N ALA A 31 -35.91 2.07 26.12
CA ALA A 31 -36.56 3.35 26.35
C ALA A 31 -36.05 4.52 25.49
N SER A 32 -36.87 5.23 24.71
CA SER A 32 -38.32 5.36 24.77
C SER A 32 -38.84 5.97 23.47
N ASP A 33 -39.91 5.36 22.95
CA ASP A 33 -40.95 6.03 22.19
C ASP A 33 -41.33 7.37 22.83
N ARG A 34 -41.43 8.42 22.01
CA ARG A 34 -42.50 9.42 22.04
C ARG A 34 -42.33 10.36 20.85
N GLU A 35 -43.33 10.30 19.97
CA GLU A 35 -44.08 11.41 19.35
C GLU A 35 -43.26 12.62 18.87
N GLY A 36 -43.27 13.04 17.61
CA GLY A 36 -44.44 13.18 16.74
C GLY A 36 -44.71 14.67 16.50
N ILE A 37 -44.98 15.00 15.23
CA ILE A 37 -45.90 16.07 14.78
C ILE A 37 -45.33 17.47 14.42
N GLN A 38 -45.41 17.71 13.09
CA GLN A 38 -45.83 18.91 12.36
C GLN A 38 -44.83 20.04 12.04
N LYS A 39 -44.61 20.27 10.73
CA LYS A 39 -45.18 21.34 9.85
C LYS A 39 -44.33 22.62 9.96
N GLN A 40 -44.14 23.44 8.94
CA GLN A 40 -44.75 23.63 7.63
C GLN A 40 -43.81 24.57 6.85
N SER A 41 -43.82 24.44 5.52
CA SER A 41 -43.84 25.51 4.50
C SER A 41 -42.88 26.71 4.64
N THR A 42 -42.16 27.17 3.62
CA THR A 42 -42.56 27.86 2.37
C THR A 42 -41.26 28.60 1.98
N SER A 43 -40.90 29.03 0.78
CA SER A 43 -41.45 29.07 -0.58
C SER A 43 -40.44 29.92 -1.38
N ALA A 44 -40.36 29.71 -2.71
CA ALA A 44 -39.98 30.71 -3.73
C ALA A 44 -38.51 31.24 -3.71
N ASN A 45 -37.86 31.60 -4.82
CA ASN A 45 -38.33 31.79 -6.18
C ASN A 45 -37.13 31.78 -7.16
N GLU A 46 -37.46 31.45 -8.41
CA GLU A 46 -36.98 32.03 -9.68
C GLU A 46 -35.50 31.95 -10.14
N SER A 47 -35.41 31.39 -11.35
CA SER A 47 -34.36 31.36 -12.38
C SER A 47 -34.44 32.62 -13.29
N PRO A 48 -33.85 32.69 -14.52
CA PRO A 48 -32.45 32.48 -14.97
C PRO A 48 -31.89 33.58 -15.95
N SER A 49 -30.55 33.58 -16.14
CA SER A 49 -29.78 33.91 -17.40
C SER A 49 -29.84 35.35 -17.99
N PRO A 50 -29.16 35.76 -19.10
CA PRO A 50 -28.13 35.13 -19.98
C PRO A 50 -27.00 36.06 -20.54
N SER A 51 -26.13 35.49 -21.40
CA SER A 51 -25.33 36.11 -22.52
C SER A 51 -24.08 36.93 -22.15
N SER A 52 -22.99 37.06 -22.92
CA SER A 52 -22.68 37.02 -24.37
C SER A 52 -21.13 36.89 -24.52
N ALA A 53 -20.58 36.06 -25.43
CA ALA A 53 -20.19 36.28 -26.83
C ALA A 53 -18.90 37.12 -27.10
N LYS A 54 -18.08 36.57 -28.02
CA LYS A 54 -17.05 37.18 -28.91
C LYS A 54 -15.68 37.52 -28.30
N GLU A 55 -14.55 37.54 -29.01
CA GLU A 55 -14.04 37.09 -30.32
C GLU A 55 -12.68 37.81 -30.42
N ASN A 56 -11.55 37.12 -30.65
CA ASN A 56 -10.55 37.56 -31.64
C ASN A 56 -9.29 36.70 -31.70
N LYS A 57 -8.82 36.62 -32.94
CA LYS A 57 -7.71 35.88 -33.53
C LYS A 57 -6.64 36.92 -33.94
N ILE A 58 -5.47 36.43 -34.39
CA ILE A 58 -4.42 37.05 -35.24
C ILE A 58 -3.03 36.98 -34.56
N THR A 59 -2.24 35.92 -34.80
CA THR A 59 -1.23 35.68 -35.87
C THR A 59 0.08 36.47 -35.69
N LYS A 60 1.28 35.85 -35.63
CA LYS A 60 2.27 35.52 -36.70
C LYS A 60 3.62 35.43 -35.94
N ASN A 61 4.72 34.74 -36.29
CA ASN A 61 5.22 34.10 -37.51
C ASN A 61 6.55 33.36 -37.15
N SER A 62 6.86 32.29 -37.92
CA SER A 62 8.18 31.81 -38.43
C SER A 62 9.42 31.76 -37.50
N SER A 63 10.24 30.70 -37.45
CA SER A 63 10.90 30.00 -38.57
C SER A 63 11.52 28.64 -38.13
N PRO A 64 11.83 27.73 -39.07
CA PRO A 64 12.29 26.36 -38.82
C PRO A 64 13.81 26.18 -38.97
N SER A 65 14.42 25.13 -38.37
CA SER A 65 15.66 24.54 -38.91
C SER A 65 16.04 23.19 -38.29
N SER A 66 16.36 22.24 -39.19
CA SER A 66 17.39 21.18 -39.14
C SER A 66 17.32 20.01 -38.14
N ALA A 67 17.13 18.82 -38.70
CA ALA A 67 17.68 17.53 -38.25
C ALA A 67 18.96 17.20 -39.07
N PRO A 68 19.61 16.01 -38.93
CA PRO A 68 20.66 15.65 -37.97
C PRO A 68 22.00 15.26 -38.67
N PRO A 69 23.02 14.77 -37.94
CA PRO A 69 23.97 13.78 -38.51
C PRO A 69 24.09 12.52 -37.64
N LYS A 70 23.97 11.31 -38.20
CA LYS A 70 25.05 10.40 -38.71
C LYS A 70 26.09 10.04 -37.62
N ALA A 71 26.11 8.82 -37.08
CA ALA A 71 26.58 7.56 -37.67
C ALA A 71 28.10 7.52 -37.90
N GLU A 72 28.84 6.91 -36.96
CA GLU A 72 30.20 6.41 -37.17
C GLU A 72 30.23 4.89 -37.05
N LYS A 73 30.71 4.24 -38.11
CA LYS A 73 31.18 2.85 -38.17
C LYS A 73 32.66 2.90 -38.52
N HIS A 74 33.51 2.34 -37.66
CA HIS A 74 34.84 1.79 -37.94
C HIS A 74 35.23 0.97 -36.71
N ASN A 75 35.89 -0.19 -36.75
CA ASN A 75 36.31 -1.04 -37.85
C ASN A 75 36.56 -2.44 -37.23
N GLN A 76 36.38 -3.50 -38.01
CA GLN A 76 36.85 -4.83 -37.64
C GLN A 76 38.38 -4.86 -37.78
N GLU A 77 39.09 -5.44 -36.81
CA GLU A 77 40.33 -6.16 -37.12
C GLU A 77 40.52 -7.36 -36.20
N LYS A 78 40.59 -8.53 -36.84
CA LYS A 78 40.97 -9.83 -36.27
C LYS A 78 42.47 -9.81 -35.94
N LYS A 79 42.86 -10.38 -34.79
CA LYS A 79 44.04 -11.27 -34.62
C LYS A 79 44.17 -11.77 -33.17
N THR A 80 43.73 -13.00 -32.92
CA THR A 80 44.41 -13.97 -32.03
C THR A 80 45.65 -14.54 -32.76
N PRO A 81 46.63 -15.25 -32.15
CA PRO A 81 46.51 -16.11 -30.94
C PRO A 81 47.72 -16.14 -29.94
N LYS A 82 47.48 -16.70 -28.75
CA LYS A 82 48.29 -17.71 -27.99
C LYS A 82 47.90 -17.63 -26.49
N ARG A 83 47.10 -18.58 -25.98
CA ARG A 83 47.49 -19.82 -25.27
C ARG A 83 48.42 -19.60 -24.07
N LEU A 84 47.88 -19.78 -22.87
CA LEU A 84 48.55 -20.51 -21.80
C LEU A 84 47.51 -21.42 -21.12
N ASP A 85 47.81 -22.71 -21.14
CA ASP A 85 47.05 -23.81 -20.56
C ASP A 85 47.24 -23.84 -19.02
N GLN A 86 46.21 -24.24 -18.28
CA GLN A 86 46.39 -25.05 -17.07
C GLN A 86 45.09 -25.82 -16.76
N ALA A 87 45.23 -27.14 -16.83
CA ALA A 87 44.20 -28.15 -16.61
C ALA A 87 43.97 -28.42 -15.12
N ILE A 88 42.76 -28.86 -14.76
CA ILE A 88 42.43 -29.46 -13.46
C ILE A 88 41.92 -30.88 -13.73
N PRO A 89 42.44 -31.92 -13.03
CA PRO A 89 42.22 -33.31 -13.40
C PRO A 89 40.94 -33.93 -12.80
N ILE A 90 40.43 -34.92 -13.53
CA ILE A 90 39.40 -35.89 -13.15
C ILE A 90 40.10 -37.12 -12.60
N HIS A 91 39.87 -37.50 -11.34
CA HIS A 91 39.43 -38.84 -10.89
C HIS A 91 39.54 -38.91 -9.34
N ASP A 92 38.43 -39.23 -8.64
CA ASP A 92 38.43 -40.46 -7.83
C ASP A 92 37.03 -40.94 -7.47
N LEU A 93 36.89 -42.26 -7.51
CA LEU A 93 35.65 -43.04 -7.41
C LEU A 93 35.37 -43.51 -5.97
N LYS A 94 34.06 -43.55 -5.67
CA LYS A 94 33.34 -44.54 -4.83
C LYS A 94 33.63 -44.62 -3.33
N ARG A 95 32.56 -44.38 -2.55
CA ARG A 95 31.86 -45.40 -1.74
C ARG A 95 30.43 -44.94 -1.39
N MET A 96 29.45 -45.37 -2.19
CA MET A 96 28.07 -45.56 -1.71
C MET A 96 27.82 -47.06 -1.67
N SER A 97 27.31 -47.52 -0.53
CA SER A 97 27.19 -48.93 -0.15
C SER A 97 26.06 -49.65 -0.90
N ILE A 98 26.32 -50.93 -1.15
CA ILE A 98 25.50 -51.88 -1.91
C ILE A 98 24.25 -52.36 -1.13
N VAL A 99 23.93 -51.71 0.01
CA VAL A 99 22.87 -52.18 0.93
C VAL A 99 21.53 -51.46 0.74
N GLU A 100 21.49 -50.24 0.20
CA GLU A 100 20.23 -49.48 0.06
C GLU A 100 19.49 -49.67 -1.28
N ARG A 101 20.12 -50.34 -2.26
CA ARG A 101 19.49 -50.61 -3.57
C ARG A 101 18.74 -51.95 -3.66
N ARG A 102 18.79 -52.78 -2.62
CA ARG A 102 18.17 -54.12 -2.62
C ARG A 102 16.89 -54.25 -1.79
N GLN A 103 16.48 -53.23 -1.04
CA GLN A 103 15.20 -53.23 -0.30
C GLN A 103 14.06 -52.48 -1.00
N LYS A 104 14.30 -51.86 -2.17
CA LYS A 104 13.27 -51.15 -2.95
C LYS A 104 12.77 -51.87 -4.21
N LYS A 105 13.15 -53.14 -4.41
CA LYS A 105 12.83 -53.91 -5.63
C LYS A 105 12.20 -55.30 -5.39
N VAL A 106 11.73 -55.59 -4.18
CA VAL A 106 10.99 -56.83 -3.89
C VAL A 106 9.76 -56.45 -3.09
N GLY A 107 8.64 -56.24 -3.78
CA GLY A 107 7.38 -55.81 -3.18
C GLY A 107 6.31 -55.38 -4.21
N GLU A 108 6.68 -55.11 -5.45
CA GLU A 108 5.74 -54.99 -6.56
C GLU A 108 5.57 -56.34 -7.25
N GLU A 109 4.67 -57.17 -6.72
CA GLU A 109 3.91 -58.14 -7.52
C GLU A 109 2.81 -58.76 -6.64
N ARG A 110 1.55 -58.63 -7.09
CA ARG A 110 0.27 -59.18 -6.59
C ARG A 110 -0.60 -58.24 -5.75
N GLY A 111 -1.69 -57.79 -6.36
CA GLY A 111 -2.84 -57.18 -5.70
C GLY A 111 -3.42 -55.98 -6.46
N THR A 112 -3.98 -56.19 -7.66
CA THR A 112 -4.77 -55.16 -8.35
C THR A 112 -6.10 -54.93 -7.66
N THR A 113 -6.13 -54.04 -6.69
CA THR A 113 -7.36 -53.38 -6.25
C THR A 113 -7.54 -52.13 -7.10
N TYR A 114 -8.58 -52.13 -7.94
CA TYR A 114 -9.00 -50.99 -8.76
C TYR A 114 -9.35 -49.81 -7.84
N ASN A 115 -8.49 -48.79 -7.80
CA ASN A 115 -8.68 -47.57 -7.02
C ASN A 115 -8.99 -46.41 -7.99
N PRO A 116 -10.23 -45.88 -8.00
CA PRO A 116 -10.63 -44.82 -8.93
C PRO A 116 -9.95 -43.46 -8.67
N MET A 117 -9.20 -43.30 -7.58
CA MET A 117 -8.46 -42.06 -7.25
C MET A 117 -7.18 -41.85 -8.07
N LYS A 118 -6.64 -42.87 -8.74
CA LYS A 118 -5.39 -42.72 -9.52
C LYS A 118 -5.57 -41.96 -10.85
N HIS A 119 -6.81 -41.79 -11.31
CA HIS A 119 -7.10 -41.07 -12.56
C HIS A 119 -7.19 -39.55 -12.40
N LEU A 120 -7.20 -39.03 -11.17
CA LEU A 120 -7.14 -37.58 -10.89
C LEU A 120 -5.68 -37.10 -10.77
N ASP A 121 -4.80 -37.87 -10.13
CA ASP A 121 -3.38 -37.51 -9.94
C ASP A 121 -2.55 -37.58 -11.25
N ASP A 122 -2.94 -38.42 -12.21
CA ASP A 122 -2.26 -38.50 -13.52
C ASP A 122 -2.78 -37.46 -14.54
N ALA A 123 -3.93 -36.83 -14.28
CA ALA A 123 -4.46 -35.73 -15.09
C ALA A 123 -3.79 -34.38 -14.78
N GLU A 124 -3.22 -34.20 -13.58
CA GLU A 124 -2.53 -32.96 -13.18
C GLU A 124 -1.22 -32.67 -13.93
N LYS A 125 -0.65 -33.65 -14.65
CA LYS A 125 0.61 -33.48 -15.42
C LYS A 125 0.43 -33.01 -16.86
N LYS A 126 -0.81 -32.83 -17.32
CA LYS A 126 -1.09 -32.24 -18.62
C LYS A 126 -2.09 -31.11 -18.42
N HIS A 127 -1.63 -29.87 -18.51
CA HIS A 127 -2.41 -28.64 -18.37
C HIS A 127 -3.53 -28.46 -19.44
N HIS A 128 -4.07 -29.54 -20.01
CA HIS A 128 -5.09 -29.51 -21.05
C HIS A 128 -6.50 -29.43 -20.45
N LEU A 129 -7.44 -28.88 -21.23
CA LEU A 129 -8.85 -28.78 -20.86
C LEU A 129 -9.43 -30.16 -20.48
N PRO A 130 -9.96 -30.32 -19.24
CA PRO A 130 -10.62 -31.57 -18.87
C PRO A 130 -11.83 -31.82 -19.77
N LEU A 131 -12.17 -33.07 -20.03
CA LEU A 131 -13.20 -33.46 -21.01
C LEU A 131 -14.62 -33.06 -20.59
N THR A 132 -14.86 -32.81 -19.30
CA THR A 132 -16.18 -32.46 -18.77
C THR A 132 -16.33 -30.94 -18.65
N PHE A 133 -17.43 -30.40 -19.19
CA PHE A 133 -17.76 -28.98 -19.12
C PHE A 133 -17.80 -28.41 -17.69
N SER A 134 -18.37 -29.14 -16.73
CA SER A 134 -18.44 -28.68 -15.34
C SER A 134 -17.05 -28.58 -14.70
N ASP A 135 -16.19 -29.57 -14.95
CA ASP A 135 -14.83 -29.62 -14.38
C ASP A 135 -13.96 -28.48 -14.93
N GLN A 136 -14.14 -28.11 -16.21
CA GLN A 136 -13.44 -26.98 -16.84
C GLN A 136 -13.75 -25.66 -16.13
N VAL A 137 -15.05 -25.38 -15.92
CA VAL A 137 -15.52 -24.15 -15.28
C VAL A 137 -15.10 -24.11 -13.82
N GLU A 138 -15.24 -25.22 -13.10
CA GLU A 138 -14.85 -25.31 -11.69
C GLU A 138 -13.34 -25.10 -11.50
N TYR A 139 -12.50 -25.69 -12.35
CA TYR A 139 -11.06 -25.48 -12.27
C TYR A 139 -10.69 -24.03 -12.53
N LEU A 140 -11.26 -23.38 -13.56
CA LEU A 140 -10.97 -21.98 -13.85
C LEU A 140 -11.47 -21.05 -12.73
N GLN A 141 -12.64 -21.35 -12.15
CA GLN A 141 -13.16 -20.64 -10.97
C GLN A 141 -12.18 -20.72 -9.79
N ARG A 142 -11.60 -21.90 -9.54
CA ARG A 142 -10.58 -22.08 -8.49
C ARG A 142 -9.29 -21.31 -8.80
N LEU A 143 -8.82 -21.35 -10.05
CA LEU A 143 -7.59 -20.67 -10.47
C LEU A 143 -7.70 -19.14 -10.40
N LEU A 144 -8.90 -18.60 -10.68
CA LEU A 144 -9.18 -17.16 -10.60
C LEU A 144 -9.70 -16.73 -9.22
N HIS A 145 -9.74 -17.64 -8.23
CA HIS A 145 -10.23 -17.41 -6.87
C HIS A 145 -11.67 -16.87 -6.81
N TYR A 146 -12.55 -17.32 -7.71
CA TYR A 146 -13.97 -16.99 -7.69
C TYR A 146 -14.69 -17.79 -6.58
N PRO A 147 -15.64 -17.20 -5.80
CA PRO A 147 -16.26 -15.87 -5.95
C PRO A 147 -15.57 -14.74 -5.18
N ARG A 148 -14.45 -15.01 -4.51
CA ARG A 148 -13.75 -14.05 -3.68
C ARG A 148 -13.14 -12.90 -4.48
N ASN A 149 -12.64 -13.21 -5.68
CA ASN A 149 -12.20 -12.22 -6.64
C ASN A 149 -13.41 -11.57 -7.31
N THR A 150 -13.78 -10.39 -6.85
CA THR A 150 -15.03 -9.72 -7.24
C THR A 150 -15.00 -9.12 -8.64
N ASP A 151 -13.82 -8.97 -9.24
CA ASP A 151 -13.72 -8.48 -10.60
C ASP A 151 -14.00 -9.55 -11.67
N ILE A 152 -13.84 -10.82 -11.31
CA ILE A 152 -14.05 -11.97 -12.21
C ILE A 152 -15.51 -12.41 -12.19
N HIS A 153 -16.11 -12.51 -13.37
CA HIS A 153 -17.48 -12.99 -13.54
C HIS A 153 -17.54 -14.21 -14.46
N PHE A 154 -18.35 -15.18 -14.04
CA PHE A 154 -18.76 -16.32 -14.85
C PHE A 154 -20.25 -16.18 -15.15
N VAL A 155 -20.59 -15.94 -16.41
CA VAL A 155 -21.98 -15.78 -16.84
C VAL A 155 -22.35 -16.96 -17.73
N THR A 156 -23.51 -17.56 -17.48
CA THR A 156 -24.06 -18.63 -18.32
C THR A 156 -25.08 -18.05 -19.28
N HIS A 157 -24.90 -18.31 -20.57
CA HIS A 157 -25.82 -18.00 -21.64
C HIS A 157 -26.36 -19.29 -22.27
N TYR A 158 -27.53 -19.18 -22.89
CA TYR A 158 -28.13 -20.27 -23.65
C TYR A 158 -28.37 -19.82 -25.09
N THR A 159 -27.97 -20.64 -26.05
CA THR A 159 -28.30 -20.43 -27.46
C THR A 159 -29.77 -20.77 -27.71
N LYS A 160 -30.35 -20.35 -28.85
CA LYS A 160 -31.69 -20.80 -29.27
C LYS A 160 -31.77 -22.33 -29.41
N ALA A 161 -30.65 -22.97 -29.75
CA ALA A 161 -30.50 -24.43 -29.78
C ALA A 161 -30.45 -25.09 -28.38
N LYS A 162 -30.64 -24.32 -27.29
CA LYS A 162 -30.54 -24.77 -25.88
C LYS A 162 -29.16 -25.28 -25.47
N GLN A 163 -28.10 -24.89 -26.19
CA GLN A 163 -26.73 -25.20 -25.82
C GLN A 163 -26.25 -24.21 -24.75
N LYS A 164 -25.60 -24.74 -23.71
CA LYS A 164 -25.06 -23.93 -22.60
C LYS A 164 -23.70 -23.37 -23.01
N VAL A 165 -23.57 -22.04 -22.95
CA VAL A 165 -22.31 -21.31 -23.15
C VAL A 165 -21.94 -20.63 -21.84
N VAL A 166 -20.71 -20.80 -21.36
CA VAL A 166 -20.23 -20.05 -20.18
C VAL A 166 -19.16 -19.08 -20.63
N THR A 167 -19.30 -17.81 -20.25
CA THR A 167 -18.32 -16.76 -20.50
C THR A 167 -17.63 -16.39 -19.20
N ALA A 168 -16.29 -16.40 -19.21
CA ALA A 168 -15.46 -15.93 -18.12
C ALA A 168 -14.75 -14.64 -18.55
N PHE A 169 -14.85 -13.59 -17.74
CA PHE A 169 -14.23 -12.29 -18.00
C PHE A 169 -14.00 -11.49 -16.71
N SER A 170 -13.10 -10.51 -16.77
CA SER A 170 -12.91 -9.52 -15.70
C SER A 170 -13.64 -8.23 -16.07
N HIS A 171 -14.64 -7.80 -15.28
CA HIS A 171 -15.48 -6.63 -15.64
C HIS A 171 -14.70 -5.31 -15.65
N ILE A 172 -13.56 -5.23 -14.95
CA ILE A 172 -12.70 -4.03 -14.88
C ILE A 172 -11.68 -3.95 -16.03
N ALA A 173 -11.54 -5.03 -16.82
CA ALA A 173 -10.55 -5.16 -17.90
C ALA A 173 -11.19 -5.21 -19.30
N ILE A 174 -12.52 -5.34 -19.40
CA ILE A 174 -13.26 -5.40 -20.66
C ILE A 174 -14.09 -4.14 -20.90
N ASP A 175 -14.42 -3.88 -22.16
CA ASP A 175 -15.51 -2.94 -22.49
C ASP A 175 -16.87 -3.62 -22.31
N THR A 176 -17.50 -3.40 -21.16
CA THR A 176 -18.79 -4.03 -20.82
C THR A 176 -19.87 -3.75 -21.87
N LYS A 177 -19.89 -2.58 -22.51
CA LYS A 177 -20.92 -2.24 -23.51
C LYS A 177 -20.74 -3.03 -24.79
N GLU A 178 -19.51 -3.06 -25.30
CA GLU A 178 -19.18 -3.84 -26.50
C GLU A 178 -19.43 -5.34 -26.25
N PHE A 179 -19.12 -5.81 -25.04
CA PHE A 179 -19.38 -7.19 -24.64
C PHE A 179 -20.89 -7.50 -24.52
N GLU A 180 -21.68 -6.64 -23.89
CA GLU A 180 -23.14 -6.82 -23.80
C GLU A 180 -23.79 -6.84 -25.19
N ASP A 181 -23.42 -5.89 -26.06
CA ASP A 181 -23.90 -5.85 -27.44
C ASP A 181 -23.50 -7.11 -28.21
N PHE A 182 -22.26 -7.59 -28.01
CA PHE A 182 -21.77 -8.84 -28.60
C PHE A 182 -22.58 -10.06 -28.16
N ILE A 183 -22.87 -10.19 -26.86
CA ILE A 183 -23.66 -11.31 -26.32
C ILE A 183 -25.10 -11.29 -26.88
N LEU A 184 -25.75 -10.13 -26.85
CA LEU A 184 -27.15 -9.98 -27.28
C LEU A 184 -27.33 -10.22 -28.78
N THR A 185 -26.39 -9.75 -29.59
CA THR A 185 -26.46 -9.90 -31.06
C THR A 185 -26.04 -11.28 -31.51
N SER A 186 -25.04 -11.89 -30.89
CA SER A 186 -24.36 -13.06 -31.45
C SER A 186 -24.78 -14.36 -30.78
N ILE A 187 -24.62 -14.50 -29.45
CA ILE A 187 -24.81 -15.79 -28.77
C ILE A 187 -26.29 -16.20 -28.71
N VAL A 188 -27.18 -15.24 -28.46
CA VAL A 188 -28.63 -15.49 -28.35
C VAL A 188 -29.24 -15.90 -29.69
N HIS A 189 -28.67 -15.50 -30.82
CA HIS A 189 -29.23 -15.74 -32.15
C HIS A 189 -28.73 -17.03 -32.82
N LEU A 190 -27.90 -17.83 -32.15
CA LEU A 190 -27.41 -19.11 -32.67
C LEU A 190 -28.52 -20.18 -32.66
N GLU A 191 -29.10 -20.43 -33.83
CA GLU A 191 -30.23 -21.36 -34.05
C GLU A 191 -29.82 -22.83 -34.15
N GLU A 192 -28.58 -23.10 -34.58
CA GLU A 192 -28.05 -24.46 -34.76
C GLU A 192 -27.11 -24.85 -33.62
N PRO A 193 -27.08 -26.13 -33.20
CA PRO A 193 -26.11 -26.62 -32.24
C PRO A 193 -24.71 -26.57 -32.86
N ILE A 194 -23.74 -26.07 -32.10
CA ILE A 194 -22.36 -25.94 -32.55
C ILE A 194 -21.56 -27.15 -32.10
N HIS A 195 -20.87 -27.78 -33.05
CA HIS A 195 -20.07 -28.99 -32.82
C HIS A 195 -18.56 -28.72 -32.74
N HIS A 196 -18.09 -27.61 -33.33
CA HIS A 196 -16.69 -27.22 -33.34
C HIS A 196 -16.51 -25.76 -32.90
N MET A 197 -15.43 -25.48 -32.14
CA MET A 197 -15.19 -24.12 -31.65
C MET A 197 -14.83 -23.15 -32.79
N GLU A 198 -14.22 -23.65 -33.87
CA GLU A 198 -13.97 -22.89 -35.11
C GLU A 198 -15.26 -22.39 -35.76
N GLU A 199 -16.33 -23.19 -35.72
CA GLU A 199 -17.64 -22.82 -36.26
C GLU A 199 -18.28 -21.70 -35.42
N LEU A 200 -18.14 -21.76 -34.10
CA LEU A 200 -18.52 -20.64 -33.24
C LEU A 200 -17.73 -19.39 -33.62
N ALA A 201 -16.41 -19.49 -33.74
CA ALA A 201 -15.54 -18.37 -34.05
C ALA A 201 -15.87 -17.70 -35.40
N ALA A 202 -16.23 -18.50 -36.41
CA ALA A 202 -16.62 -18.00 -37.73
C ALA A 202 -17.99 -17.29 -37.74
N ARG A 203 -18.90 -17.69 -36.85
CA ARG A 203 -20.25 -17.11 -36.72
C ARG A 203 -20.28 -15.88 -35.82
N LEU A 204 -19.29 -15.71 -34.95
CA LEU A 204 -19.18 -14.56 -34.05
C LEU A 204 -18.48 -13.37 -34.74
N PRO A 205 -18.93 -12.12 -34.50
CA PRO A 205 -18.29 -10.92 -35.02
C PRO A 205 -16.99 -10.56 -34.27
N CYS A 206 -16.12 -11.54 -33.99
CA CYS A 206 -14.84 -11.34 -33.32
C CYS A 206 -13.73 -11.09 -34.34
N ARG A 207 -13.15 -9.89 -34.34
CA ARG A 207 -12.03 -9.54 -35.24
C ARG A 207 -10.73 -10.31 -34.94
N GLN A 208 -10.51 -10.64 -33.67
CA GLN A 208 -9.35 -11.38 -33.19
C GLN A 208 -9.83 -12.41 -32.19
N TYR A 209 -9.59 -13.69 -32.50
CA TYR A 209 -9.87 -14.81 -31.62
C TYR A 209 -8.70 -15.78 -31.63
N THR A 210 -8.52 -16.49 -30.52
CA THR A 210 -7.62 -17.64 -30.41
C THR A 210 -8.35 -18.83 -29.82
N LEU A 211 -7.97 -20.02 -30.25
CA LEU A 211 -8.43 -21.28 -29.68
C LEU A 211 -7.36 -21.76 -28.73
N GLU A 212 -7.72 -21.91 -27.46
CA GLU A 212 -6.78 -22.27 -26.41
C GLU A 212 -7.30 -23.50 -25.66
N ASN A 213 -6.40 -24.43 -25.40
CA ASN A 213 -6.69 -25.70 -24.75
C ASN A 213 -6.00 -25.83 -23.38
N GLU A 214 -5.22 -24.84 -22.96
CA GLU A 214 -4.49 -24.86 -21.70
C GLU A 214 -5.13 -23.93 -20.65
N LEU A 215 -5.52 -24.48 -19.49
CA LEU A 215 -6.21 -23.69 -18.45
C LEU A 215 -5.40 -22.52 -17.89
N PRO A 216 -4.07 -22.65 -17.66
CA PRO A 216 -3.27 -21.51 -17.20
C PRO A 216 -3.32 -20.34 -18.20
N LYS A 217 -3.21 -20.63 -19.50
CA LYS A 217 -3.32 -19.62 -20.56
C LYS A 217 -4.70 -18.97 -20.62
N LEU A 218 -5.76 -19.74 -20.33
CA LEU A 218 -7.11 -19.19 -20.24
C LEU A 218 -7.27 -18.24 -19.04
N ALA A 219 -6.70 -18.56 -17.89
CA ALA A 219 -6.70 -17.64 -16.75
C ALA A 219 -5.93 -16.35 -17.09
N ASP A 220 -4.74 -16.47 -17.68
CA ASP A 220 -3.97 -15.31 -18.13
C ASP A 220 -4.77 -14.47 -19.15
N ALA A 221 -5.46 -15.11 -20.09
CA ALA A 221 -6.30 -14.44 -21.07
C ALA A 221 -7.43 -13.64 -20.41
N VAL A 222 -8.09 -14.17 -19.36
CA VAL A 222 -9.11 -13.43 -18.60
C VAL A 222 -8.51 -12.19 -17.92
N ILE A 223 -7.32 -12.33 -17.32
CA ILE A 223 -6.62 -11.23 -16.64
C ILE A 223 -6.16 -10.14 -17.61
N GLU A 224 -5.81 -10.51 -18.85
CA GLU A 224 -5.46 -9.57 -19.92
C GLU A 224 -6.66 -8.79 -20.48
N GLY A 225 -7.88 -9.08 -20.02
CA GLY A 225 -9.12 -8.46 -20.49
C GLY A 225 -9.68 -9.12 -21.75
N ASN A 226 -9.38 -10.39 -21.98
CA ASN A 226 -10.07 -11.18 -22.99
C ASN A 226 -11.27 -11.90 -22.36
N VAL A 227 -12.28 -12.18 -23.18
CA VAL A 227 -13.44 -12.99 -22.79
C VAL A 227 -13.18 -14.42 -23.23
N VAL A 228 -13.29 -15.37 -22.31
CA VAL A 228 -13.15 -16.81 -22.59
C VAL A 228 -14.53 -17.44 -22.64
N LEU A 229 -14.84 -18.14 -23.74
CA LEU A 229 -16.10 -18.83 -23.96
C LEU A 229 -15.91 -20.35 -23.90
N PHE A 230 -16.73 -21.01 -23.09
CA PHE A 230 -16.78 -22.45 -22.92
C PHE A 230 -18.08 -23.03 -23.50
N LEU A 231 -17.95 -24.12 -24.27
CA LEU A 231 -19.06 -24.89 -24.86
C LEU A 231 -19.02 -26.40 -24.50
N GLY A 232 -18.12 -26.80 -23.59
CA GLY A 232 -17.93 -28.21 -23.21
C GLY A 232 -17.11 -29.01 -24.22
N MET A 233 -16.37 -28.30 -25.07
CA MET A 233 -15.41 -28.87 -26.02
C MET A 233 -14.00 -28.92 -25.39
N ALA A 234 -13.07 -29.61 -26.07
CA ALA A 234 -11.67 -29.70 -25.63
C ALA A 234 -10.87 -28.38 -25.77
N GLU A 235 -11.46 -27.37 -26.41
CA GLU A 235 -10.88 -26.05 -26.64
C GLU A 235 -11.86 -24.98 -26.18
N ALA A 236 -11.33 -23.86 -25.68
CA ALA A 236 -12.08 -22.67 -25.35
C ALA A 236 -11.80 -21.57 -26.39
N LEU A 237 -12.80 -20.76 -26.69
CA LEU A 237 -12.65 -19.61 -27.58
C LEU A 237 -12.27 -18.39 -26.74
N VAL A 238 -11.16 -17.74 -27.08
CA VAL A 238 -10.72 -16.50 -26.45
C VAL A 238 -10.98 -15.36 -27.43
N CYS A 239 -11.77 -14.38 -27.00
CA CYS A 239 -12.10 -13.20 -27.80
C CYS A 239 -11.55 -11.95 -27.13
N SER A 240 -10.86 -11.10 -27.88
CA SER A 240 -10.29 -9.89 -27.32
C SER A 240 -11.32 -8.76 -27.23
N PHE A 241 -11.61 -8.33 -26.00
CA PHE A 241 -12.43 -7.17 -25.66
C PHE A 241 -11.68 -6.23 -24.71
N SER A 242 -10.35 -6.31 -24.73
CA SER A 242 -9.49 -5.69 -23.72
C SER A 242 -9.58 -4.17 -23.79
N ARG A 243 -10.14 -3.59 -22.73
CA ARG A 243 -10.25 -2.15 -22.54
C ARG A 243 -10.14 -1.83 -21.05
N PHE A 244 -8.91 -1.70 -20.58
CA PHE A 244 -8.65 -1.10 -19.27
C PHE A 244 -9.19 0.34 -19.24
N GLU A 245 -9.93 0.69 -18.19
CA GLU A 245 -10.57 1.99 -18.09
C GLU A 245 -9.50 3.10 -18.10
N LYS A 246 -9.55 3.95 -19.14
CA LYS A 246 -8.65 5.11 -19.34
C LYS A 246 -9.39 6.41 -19.07
N ARG A 247 -10.10 6.53 -17.95
CA ARG A 247 -10.53 7.86 -17.50
C ARG A 247 -9.28 8.73 -17.32
N SER A 248 -9.42 10.06 -17.33
CA SER A 248 -8.29 10.98 -17.18
C SER A 248 -7.55 10.74 -15.85
N ILE A 249 -6.56 9.85 -15.86
CA ILE A 249 -5.69 9.59 -14.71
C ILE A 249 -4.92 10.88 -14.45
N SER A 250 -5.08 11.43 -13.25
CA SER A 250 -4.35 12.62 -12.82
C SER A 250 -2.95 12.27 -12.39
N MET A 251 -2.09 13.28 -12.36
CA MET A 251 -0.78 13.16 -11.74
C MET A 251 -0.91 13.14 -10.20
N PRO A 252 -0.06 12.37 -9.50
CA PRO A 252 0.01 12.41 -8.05
C PRO A 252 0.37 13.82 -7.57
N VAL A 253 -0.38 14.36 -6.60
CA VAL A 253 -0.16 15.71 -6.05
C VAL A 253 0.73 15.66 -4.81
N ASN A 254 0.55 14.65 -3.96
CA ASN A 254 1.28 14.49 -2.69
C ASN A 254 2.58 13.70 -2.85
N GLU A 255 2.66 12.81 -3.85
CA GLU A 255 3.78 11.90 -4.12
C GLU A 255 4.38 12.12 -5.51
N MET A 256 4.57 13.39 -5.87
CA MET A 256 5.23 13.76 -7.12
C MET A 256 6.64 13.17 -7.21
N VAL A 257 6.97 12.57 -8.35
CA VAL A 257 8.31 12.07 -8.66
C VAL A 257 8.80 12.57 -10.01
N ILE A 258 10.11 12.75 -10.11
CA ILE A 258 10.76 13.12 -11.37
C ILE A 258 10.85 11.89 -12.28
N ARG A 259 11.12 10.72 -11.69
CA ARG A 259 11.26 9.44 -12.41
C ARG A 259 10.32 8.38 -11.83
N GLY A 260 9.63 7.66 -12.72
CA GLY A 260 8.70 6.58 -12.39
C GLY A 260 7.32 6.80 -13.00
N ALA A 261 6.35 5.97 -12.61
CA ALA A 261 4.96 6.18 -13.00
C ALA A 261 4.41 7.49 -12.41
N GLN A 262 3.65 8.24 -13.20
CA GLN A 262 3.01 9.50 -12.79
C GLN A 262 1.49 9.35 -12.70
N GLU A 263 1.02 8.14 -12.48
CA GLU A 263 -0.40 7.84 -12.37
C GLU A 263 -0.82 7.91 -10.91
N ALA A 264 -2.00 8.45 -10.65
CA ALA A 264 -2.63 8.47 -9.34
C ALA A 264 -3.96 7.72 -9.36
N PHE A 265 -4.34 7.20 -8.19
CA PHE A 265 -5.68 6.73 -7.93
C PHE A 265 -6.70 7.84 -8.10
N THR A 266 -7.93 7.44 -8.41
CA THR A 266 -9.09 8.32 -8.61
C THR A 266 -10.15 8.02 -7.56
N GLU A 267 -11.23 8.77 -7.53
CA GLU A 267 -12.35 8.52 -6.62
C GLU A 267 -13.13 7.24 -6.96
N SER A 268 -12.98 6.70 -8.18
CA SER A 268 -13.65 5.47 -8.61
C SER A 268 -12.91 4.22 -8.13
N ILE A 269 -13.55 3.40 -7.29
CA ILE A 269 -12.99 2.14 -6.82
C ILE A 269 -12.72 1.15 -7.96
N GLU A 270 -13.62 1.06 -8.94
CA GLU A 270 -13.50 0.18 -10.11
C GLU A 270 -12.32 0.60 -11.00
N GLY A 271 -12.16 1.91 -11.19
CA GLY A 271 -11.00 2.47 -11.90
C GLY A 271 -9.68 2.15 -11.19
N ASN A 272 -9.65 2.27 -9.85
CA ASN A 272 -8.48 1.95 -9.04
C ASN A 272 -8.14 0.45 -9.07
N MET A 273 -9.16 -0.42 -9.06
CA MET A 273 -9.01 -1.87 -9.25
C MET A 273 -8.40 -2.17 -10.63
N SER A 274 -8.91 -1.52 -11.69
CA SER A 274 -8.39 -1.67 -13.05
C SER A 274 -6.92 -1.24 -13.16
N GLN A 275 -6.54 -0.13 -12.52
CA GLN A 275 -5.14 0.32 -12.46
C GLN A 275 -4.23 -0.72 -11.79
N LEU A 276 -4.64 -1.29 -10.66
CA LEU A 276 -3.88 -2.36 -9.99
C LEU A 276 -3.74 -3.62 -10.85
N ARG A 277 -4.84 -4.07 -11.50
CA ARG A 277 -4.86 -5.24 -12.38
C ARG A 277 -3.94 -5.05 -13.60
N ARG A 278 -3.85 -3.84 -14.13
CA ARG A 278 -2.97 -3.50 -15.25
C ARG A 278 -1.49 -3.61 -14.89
N ILE A 279 -1.13 -3.27 -13.65
CA ILE A 279 0.25 -3.32 -13.14
C ILE A 279 0.60 -4.76 -12.71
N LEU A 280 -0.28 -5.42 -11.96
CA LEU A 280 -0.13 -6.80 -11.49
C LEU A 280 -1.00 -7.74 -12.34
N ARG A 281 -0.44 -8.17 -13.48
CA ARG A 281 -1.08 -9.11 -14.40
C ARG A 281 -0.86 -10.56 -13.98
N CYS A 282 -1.48 -10.94 -12.87
CA CYS A 282 -1.42 -12.31 -12.37
C CYS A 282 -2.78 -12.77 -11.84
N PRO A 283 -3.15 -14.05 -12.04
CA PRO A 283 -4.38 -14.62 -11.50
C PRO A 283 -4.40 -14.63 -9.96
N ASP A 284 -3.22 -14.70 -9.34
CA ASP A 284 -3.01 -14.72 -7.89
C ASP A 284 -3.44 -13.42 -7.18
N LEU A 285 -3.66 -12.32 -7.92
CA LEU A 285 -4.16 -11.08 -7.35
C LEU A 285 -5.66 -11.23 -7.09
N VAL A 286 -6.05 -11.11 -5.82
CA VAL A 286 -7.43 -11.15 -5.37
C VAL A 286 -7.88 -9.77 -4.95
N LEU A 287 -8.95 -9.31 -5.60
CA LEU A 287 -9.64 -8.05 -5.35
C LEU A 287 -11.01 -8.37 -4.74
N GLU A 288 -11.11 -8.27 -3.41
CA GLU A 288 -12.31 -8.64 -2.66
C GLU A 288 -13.11 -7.38 -2.29
N SER A 289 -14.21 -7.13 -3.01
CA SER A 289 -15.13 -6.02 -2.71
C SER A 289 -16.07 -6.38 -1.57
N ILE A 290 -16.03 -5.59 -0.50
CA ILE A 290 -16.83 -5.75 0.71
C ILE A 290 -17.63 -4.46 0.92
N THR A 291 -18.94 -4.59 1.13
CA THR A 291 -19.77 -3.45 1.57
C THR A 291 -19.78 -3.40 3.09
N LEU A 292 -19.33 -2.28 3.65
CA LEU A 292 -19.31 -2.05 5.09
C LEU A 292 -20.75 -1.98 5.65
N LYS A 293 -20.90 -2.36 6.92
CA LYS A 293 -22.17 -2.27 7.67
C LYS A 293 -22.34 -0.91 8.35
N ASP A 294 -21.78 0.14 7.76
CA ASP A 294 -21.95 1.51 8.23
C ASP A 294 -23.25 2.12 7.69
N THR A 295 -23.63 3.29 8.20
CA THR A 295 -24.86 3.98 7.77
C THR A 295 -24.83 4.34 6.28
N ALA A 296 -23.64 4.61 5.71
CA ALA A 296 -23.49 4.98 4.30
C ALA A 296 -23.36 3.79 3.34
N ARG A 297 -23.20 2.56 3.86
CA ARG A 297 -22.90 1.34 3.08
C ARG A 297 -21.69 1.54 2.17
N THR A 298 -20.62 2.09 2.72
CA THR A 298 -19.39 2.38 1.98
C THR A 298 -18.80 1.08 1.42
N ARG A 299 -18.43 1.08 0.14
CA ARG A 299 -17.73 -0.05 -0.50
C ARG A 299 -16.23 0.08 -0.23
N VAL A 300 -15.60 -1.03 0.13
CA VAL A 300 -14.14 -1.16 0.22
C VAL A 300 -13.68 -2.37 -0.57
N CYS A 301 -12.49 -2.32 -1.14
CA CYS A 301 -11.88 -3.44 -1.84
C CYS A 301 -10.59 -3.82 -1.12
N VAL A 302 -10.52 -5.06 -0.65
CA VAL A 302 -9.31 -5.65 -0.05
C VAL A 302 -8.50 -6.30 -1.16
N CYS A 303 -7.30 -5.78 -1.39
CA CYS A 303 -6.38 -6.25 -2.42
C CYS A 303 -5.26 -7.06 -1.76
N SER A 304 -5.11 -8.33 -2.17
CA SER A 304 -4.07 -9.22 -1.64
C SER A 304 -3.57 -10.18 -2.71
N MET A 305 -2.42 -10.81 -2.45
CA MET A 305 -1.82 -11.79 -3.34
C MET A 305 -1.88 -13.17 -2.67
N THR A 306 -2.68 -14.10 -3.19
CA THR A 306 -2.94 -15.40 -2.54
C THR A 306 -1.62 -16.09 -2.19
N HIS A 307 -0.80 -16.48 -3.16
CA HIS A 307 0.45 -17.23 -2.90
C HIS A 307 1.60 -16.48 -2.21
N VAL A 308 1.37 -15.26 -1.69
CA VAL A 308 2.41 -14.45 -1.05
C VAL A 308 1.95 -13.93 0.31
N THR A 309 0.74 -13.40 0.39
CA THR A 309 0.22 -12.75 1.60
C THR A 309 0.02 -13.77 2.72
N ASN A 310 0.43 -13.39 3.93
CA ASN A 310 0.22 -14.21 5.11
C ASN A 310 -1.28 -14.34 5.42
N PRO A 311 -1.85 -15.57 5.52
CA PRO A 311 -3.27 -15.75 5.75
C PRO A 311 -3.75 -15.16 7.08
N ARG A 312 -2.88 -15.12 8.11
CA ARG A 312 -3.22 -14.50 9.41
C ARG A 312 -3.38 -12.98 9.31
N LEU A 313 -2.57 -12.33 8.47
CA LEU A 313 -2.68 -10.89 8.21
C LEU A 313 -4.01 -10.57 7.54
N LEU A 314 -4.38 -11.37 6.53
CA LEU A 314 -5.62 -11.22 5.79
C LEU A 314 -6.86 -11.49 6.66
N ALA A 315 -6.82 -12.53 7.49
CA ALA A 315 -7.88 -12.82 8.45
C ALA A 315 -8.06 -11.69 9.49
N GLU A 316 -6.96 -11.11 9.98
CA GLU A 316 -7.02 -9.96 10.89
C GLU A 316 -7.58 -8.71 10.21
N MET A 317 -7.21 -8.47 8.94
CA MET A 317 -7.78 -7.39 8.12
C MET A 317 -9.31 -7.55 7.98
N HIS A 318 -9.78 -8.73 7.58
CA HIS A 318 -11.21 -9.02 7.49
C HIS A 318 -11.92 -8.87 8.85
N ARG A 319 -11.28 -9.30 9.95
CA ARG A 319 -11.82 -9.12 11.29
C ARG A 319 -12.01 -7.65 11.64
N ARG A 320 -11.04 -6.78 11.32
CA ARG A 320 -11.14 -5.33 11.60
C ARG A 320 -12.22 -4.68 10.74
N ILE A 321 -12.25 -4.99 9.45
CA ILE A 321 -13.27 -4.50 8.50
C ILE A 321 -14.69 -4.92 8.95
N ALA A 322 -14.88 -6.17 9.39
CA ALA A 322 -16.16 -6.67 9.84
C ALA A 322 -16.66 -6.02 11.16
N ASN A 323 -15.75 -5.48 11.96
CA ASN A 323 -16.05 -4.81 13.24
C ASN A 323 -16.24 -3.29 13.10
N ILE A 324 -16.21 -2.75 11.88
CA ILE A 324 -16.50 -1.34 11.64
C ILE A 324 -17.92 -1.02 12.13
N GLY A 325 -18.03 0.03 12.95
CA GLY A 325 -19.28 0.45 13.57
C GLY A 325 -20.29 1.09 12.60
N PRO A 326 -21.49 1.44 13.09
CA PRO A 326 -22.56 1.99 12.25
C PRO A 326 -22.29 3.42 11.77
N VAL A 327 -21.25 4.10 12.24
CA VAL A 327 -20.95 5.50 11.90
C VAL A 327 -20.63 5.61 10.41
N PRO A 328 -21.23 6.55 9.65
CA PRO A 328 -20.99 6.68 8.22
C PRO A 328 -19.51 6.96 7.94
N LEU A 329 -18.87 6.06 7.19
CA LEU A 329 -17.46 6.17 6.81
C LEU A 329 -17.36 6.77 5.41
N VAL A 330 -17.56 8.09 5.34
CA VAL A 330 -17.47 8.86 4.07
C VAL A 330 -16.01 9.19 3.72
N ALA A 331 -15.10 9.12 4.69
CA ALA A 331 -13.68 9.45 4.52
C ALA A 331 -12.77 8.26 4.84
N SER A 332 -11.72 8.07 4.04
CA SER A 332 -10.71 7.01 4.26
C SER A 332 -10.00 7.12 5.61
N GLY A 333 -9.78 8.34 6.12
CA GLY A 333 -9.15 8.53 7.42
C GLY A 333 -9.95 7.95 8.59
N LEU A 334 -11.27 7.81 8.46
CA LEU A 334 -12.06 7.11 9.47
C LEU A 334 -11.88 5.60 9.36
N VAL A 335 -11.89 5.05 8.14
CA VAL A 335 -11.59 3.63 7.89
C VAL A 335 -10.21 3.28 8.44
N GLU A 336 -9.22 4.13 8.19
CA GLU A 336 -7.86 4.00 8.71
C GLU A 336 -7.84 3.82 10.24
N GLN A 337 -8.52 4.68 10.99
CA GLN A 337 -8.57 4.60 12.45
C GLN A 337 -9.20 3.29 12.97
N TYR A 338 -10.15 2.70 12.22
CA TYR A 338 -10.68 1.36 12.55
C TYR A 338 -9.72 0.23 12.17
N LEU A 339 -8.87 0.44 11.16
CA LEU A 339 -7.87 -0.52 10.73
C LEU A 339 -6.60 -0.45 11.57
N GLU A 340 -6.29 0.66 12.23
CA GLU A 340 -5.10 0.81 13.07
C GLU A 340 -5.17 -0.05 14.34
N ASP A 341 -4.00 -0.48 14.82
CA ASP A 341 -3.89 -1.17 16.10
C ASP A 341 -4.15 -0.22 17.29
N HIS A 342 -3.64 1.01 17.18
CA HIS A 342 -3.68 2.01 18.24
C HIS A 342 -4.08 3.38 17.65
N TRP A 343 -5.38 3.64 17.54
CA TRP A 343 -5.92 4.90 17.00
C TRP A 343 -5.49 6.17 17.75
N ARG A 344 -4.99 6.04 18.99
CA ARG A 344 -4.43 7.15 19.79
C ARG A 344 -2.95 7.38 19.59
N SER A 345 -2.28 6.53 18.81
CA SER A 345 -0.85 6.66 18.58
C SER A 345 -0.54 7.93 17.81
N ILE A 346 0.52 8.63 18.22
CA ILE A 346 1.05 9.78 17.47
C ILE A 346 1.68 9.30 16.16
N PHE A 347 2.24 8.10 16.16
CA PHE A 347 2.88 7.52 14.99
C PHE A 347 1.88 6.69 14.17
N PRO A 348 1.76 6.94 12.86
CA PRO A 348 0.88 6.17 11.98
C PRO A 348 1.41 4.74 11.80
N THR A 349 0.50 3.78 11.91
CA THR A 349 0.80 2.34 11.75
C THR A 349 0.40 1.77 10.39
N LEU A 350 -0.11 2.65 9.52
CA LEU A 350 -0.53 2.38 8.15
C LEU A 350 0.17 3.34 7.19
N ILE A 351 0.29 2.93 5.92
CA ILE A 351 0.77 3.79 4.83
C ILE A 351 -0.40 4.12 3.95
N TYR A 352 -0.59 5.40 3.65
CA TYR A 352 -1.46 5.83 2.56
C TYR A 352 -0.61 6.08 1.32
N THR A 353 -1.16 5.79 0.16
CA THR A 353 -0.55 6.18 -1.10
C THR A 353 -1.60 6.54 -2.14
N GLU A 354 -1.34 7.59 -2.90
CA GLU A 354 -2.12 7.92 -4.09
C GLU A 354 -1.63 7.15 -5.32
N ARG A 355 -0.54 6.40 -5.20
CA ARG A 355 0.16 5.79 -6.33
C ARG A 355 -0.15 4.30 -6.49
N PRO A 356 -0.68 3.88 -7.66
CA PRO A 356 -0.99 2.47 -7.93
C PRO A 356 0.27 1.60 -8.07
N ASP A 357 1.38 2.13 -8.58
CA ASP A 357 2.63 1.40 -8.72
C ASP A 357 3.30 1.10 -7.37
N LEU A 358 3.27 2.07 -6.44
CA LEU A 358 3.75 1.88 -5.09
C LEU A 358 2.88 0.86 -4.33
N CYS A 359 1.56 0.96 -4.48
CA CYS A 359 0.60 0.00 -3.91
C CYS A 359 0.84 -1.42 -4.43
N ALA A 360 0.97 -1.58 -5.76
CA ALA A 360 1.28 -2.87 -6.39
C ALA A 360 2.58 -3.48 -5.87
N ARG A 361 3.63 -2.66 -5.66
CA ARG A 361 4.89 -3.12 -5.08
C ARG A 361 4.72 -3.71 -3.69
N TYR A 362 3.94 -3.07 -2.84
CA TYR A 362 3.68 -3.55 -1.47
C TYR A 362 2.82 -4.83 -1.46
N ILE A 363 1.79 -4.91 -2.31
CA ILE A 363 0.99 -6.14 -2.49
C ILE A 363 1.89 -7.30 -2.96
N ALA A 364 2.76 -7.07 -3.94
CA ALA A 364 3.69 -8.07 -4.46
C ALA A 364 4.72 -8.56 -3.41
N GLN A 365 5.00 -7.75 -2.37
CA GLN A 365 5.83 -8.13 -1.23
C GLN A 365 5.07 -8.96 -0.18
N GLY A 366 3.75 -9.10 -0.31
CA GLY A 366 2.89 -9.88 0.59
C GLY A 366 2.10 -9.05 1.59
N GLN A 367 2.04 -7.72 1.41
CA GLN A 367 1.19 -6.84 2.22
C GLN A 367 -0.24 -6.81 1.66
N VAL A 368 -1.16 -6.26 2.44
CA VAL A 368 -2.56 -6.09 2.05
C VAL A 368 -2.83 -4.61 1.84
N ALA A 369 -3.52 -4.27 0.75
CA ALA A 369 -4.00 -2.93 0.50
C ALA A 369 -5.53 -2.89 0.59
N VAL A 370 -6.07 -1.74 0.99
CA VAL A 370 -7.50 -1.48 1.05
C VAL A 370 -7.79 -0.22 0.25
N LEU A 371 -8.65 -0.35 -0.75
CA LEU A 371 -9.22 0.77 -1.51
C LEU A 371 -10.58 1.12 -0.91
N VAL A 372 -10.86 2.41 -0.76
CA VAL A 372 -12.15 2.91 -0.24
C VAL A 372 -12.85 3.66 -1.37
N ASP A 373 -14.15 3.41 -1.57
CA ASP A 373 -14.94 4.08 -2.59
C ASP A 373 -15.00 5.59 -2.33
N ASN A 374 -14.97 6.39 -3.40
CA ASN A 374 -14.90 7.86 -3.38
C ASN A 374 -13.62 8.47 -2.78
N VAL A 375 -12.53 7.70 -2.68
CA VAL A 375 -11.24 8.22 -2.19
C VAL A 375 -10.10 7.87 -3.14
N PRO A 376 -9.27 8.86 -3.58
CA PRO A 376 -8.12 8.63 -4.46
C PRO A 376 -6.87 8.15 -3.69
N LEU A 377 -7.04 7.28 -2.69
CA LEU A 377 -5.95 6.80 -1.82
C LEU A 377 -6.13 5.32 -1.51
N ALA A 378 -5.02 4.58 -1.50
CA ALA A 378 -4.94 3.22 -0.99
C ALA A 378 -4.34 3.21 0.42
N ILE A 379 -4.91 2.42 1.32
CA ILE A 379 -4.39 2.17 2.67
C ILE A 379 -3.64 0.85 2.66
N ILE A 380 -2.41 0.80 3.17
CA ILE A 380 -1.52 -0.36 3.08
C ILE A 380 -1.10 -0.81 4.48
N ALA A 381 -1.22 -2.12 4.73
CA ALA A 381 -0.91 -2.76 6.00
C ALA A 381 -0.14 -4.08 5.82
N PRO A 382 0.75 -4.46 6.75
CA PRO A 382 1.27 -3.66 7.87
C PRO A 382 2.30 -2.61 7.40
N ALA A 383 2.56 -1.59 8.21
CA ALA A 383 3.62 -0.61 7.94
C ALA A 383 4.71 -0.60 9.02
N THR A 384 5.93 -0.24 8.62
CA THR A 384 7.06 -0.01 9.53
C THR A 384 7.54 1.43 9.45
N PHE A 385 8.27 1.89 10.47
CA PHE A 385 8.85 3.23 10.49
C PHE A 385 9.70 3.55 9.26
N TRP A 386 10.54 2.59 8.84
CA TRP A 386 11.43 2.80 7.70
C TRP A 386 10.67 2.96 6.40
N MET A 387 9.56 2.24 6.22
CA MET A 387 8.71 2.37 5.04
C MET A 387 8.09 3.78 4.93
N GLN A 388 7.73 4.41 6.05
CA GLN A 388 7.23 5.80 6.06
C GLN A 388 8.27 6.82 5.57
N LEU A 389 9.56 6.49 5.63
CA LEU A 389 10.67 7.33 5.16
C LEU A 389 11.11 7.00 3.73
N THR A 390 10.54 5.95 3.13
CA THR A 390 10.83 5.58 1.73
C THR A 390 9.88 6.28 0.76
N THR A 391 10.40 6.64 -0.41
CA THR A 391 9.59 7.16 -1.52
C THR A 391 9.53 6.14 -2.66
N ALA A 392 8.57 6.31 -3.58
CA ALA A 392 8.52 5.53 -4.82
C ALA A 392 9.77 5.77 -5.68
N GLU A 393 10.27 6.99 -5.74
CA GLU A 393 11.48 7.37 -6.50
C GLU A 393 12.74 6.63 -6.02
N ASP A 394 12.80 6.26 -4.74
CA ASP A 394 13.93 5.50 -4.21
C ASP A 394 14.15 4.17 -4.95
N ALA A 395 13.12 3.58 -5.56
CA ALA A 395 13.24 2.36 -6.35
C ALA A 395 13.79 2.61 -7.76
N GLU A 396 13.48 3.76 -8.34
CA GLU A 396 13.84 4.16 -9.70
C GLU A 396 15.29 4.65 -9.82
N LEU A 397 15.84 5.14 -8.72
CA LEU A 397 17.23 5.62 -8.68
C LEU A 397 18.24 4.46 -8.57
N ARG A 398 19.51 4.74 -8.90
CA ARG A 398 20.60 3.82 -8.58
C ARG A 398 20.79 3.75 -7.07
N VAL A 399 21.23 2.61 -6.55
CA VAL A 399 21.36 2.33 -5.10
C VAL A 399 22.15 3.41 -4.36
N TRP A 400 23.28 3.87 -4.93
CA TRP A 400 24.09 4.93 -4.33
C TRP A 400 23.35 6.28 -4.21
N TYR A 401 22.63 6.68 -5.27
CA TYR A 401 21.85 7.92 -5.27
C TYR A 401 20.67 7.84 -4.30
N ALA A 402 19.96 6.70 -4.31
CA ALA A 402 18.86 6.45 -3.38
C ALA A 402 19.32 6.50 -1.92
N ASN A 403 20.43 5.84 -1.59
CA ASN A 403 20.97 5.83 -0.23
C ASN A 403 21.48 7.20 0.22
N PHE A 404 22.09 7.98 -0.69
CA PHE A 404 22.47 9.35 -0.40
C PHE A 404 21.26 10.23 -0.07
N LEU A 405 20.19 10.16 -0.85
CA LEU A 405 18.95 10.89 -0.58
C LEU A 405 18.29 10.43 0.73
N ARG A 406 18.24 9.12 1.00
CA ARG A 406 17.75 8.60 2.29
C ARG A 406 18.54 9.12 3.47
N PHE A 407 19.86 9.25 3.33
CA PHE A 407 20.72 9.84 4.36
C PHE A 407 20.42 11.32 4.59
N ILE A 408 20.25 12.11 3.53
CA ILE A 408 19.81 13.50 3.66
C ILE A 408 18.45 13.60 4.36
N ARG A 409 17.47 12.78 3.97
CA ARG A 409 16.14 12.79 4.61
C ARG A 409 16.20 12.43 6.08
N PHE A 410 17.08 11.51 6.48
CA PHE A 410 17.26 11.16 7.89
C PHE A 410 17.93 12.26 8.70
N ILE A 411 18.96 12.93 8.15
CA ILE A 411 19.53 14.12 8.80
C ILE A 411 18.48 15.22 8.91
N ALA A 412 17.71 15.46 7.84
CA ALA A 412 16.65 16.45 7.82
C ALA A 412 15.56 16.15 8.87
N LEU A 413 15.22 14.87 9.06
CA LEU A 413 14.32 14.41 10.13
C LEU A 413 14.87 14.74 11.52
N LEU A 414 16.15 14.44 11.78
CA LEU A 414 16.79 14.75 13.06
C LEU A 414 16.87 16.26 13.32
N ILE A 415 17.20 17.05 12.29
CA ILE A 415 17.20 18.51 12.36
C ILE A 415 15.79 19.02 12.68
N ALA A 416 14.78 18.56 11.96
CA ALA A 416 13.40 18.99 12.13
C ALA A 416 12.85 18.67 13.54
N LEU A 417 13.33 17.60 14.17
CA LEU A 417 12.87 17.17 15.49
C LEU A 417 13.65 17.83 16.64
N ILE A 418 14.99 17.84 16.55
CA ILE A 418 15.87 18.06 17.70
C ILE A 418 16.50 19.46 17.68
N LEU A 419 16.69 20.09 16.51
CA LEU A 419 17.46 21.34 16.40
C LEU A 419 16.91 22.50 17.26
N PRO A 420 15.58 22.76 17.33
CA PRO A 420 15.05 23.83 18.16
C PRO A 420 15.29 23.59 19.66
N GLY A 421 15.08 22.34 20.10
CA GLY A 421 15.40 21.92 21.46
C GLY A 421 16.88 22.07 21.77
N VAL A 422 17.77 21.65 20.86
CA VAL A 422 19.22 21.82 21.05
C VAL A 422 19.60 23.28 21.20
N TYR A 423 19.03 24.17 20.40
CA TYR A 423 19.29 25.60 20.50
C TYR A 423 18.85 26.18 21.86
N VAL A 424 17.65 25.84 22.34
CA VAL A 424 17.17 26.26 23.67
C VAL A 424 18.06 25.69 24.79
N GLY A 425 18.48 24.43 24.68
CA GLY A 425 19.32 23.78 25.68
C GLY A 425 20.73 24.38 25.75
N LEU A 426 21.32 24.68 24.59
CA LEU A 426 22.65 25.27 24.47
C LEU A 426 22.69 26.69 25.05
N THR A 427 21.65 27.48 24.79
CA THR A 427 21.57 28.87 25.26
C THR A 427 21.25 28.99 26.76
N ASN A 428 20.50 28.05 27.33
CA ASN A 428 20.10 28.10 28.75
C ASN A 428 21.04 27.34 29.70
N PHE A 429 21.55 26.16 29.30
CA PHE A 429 22.28 25.28 30.21
C PHE A 429 23.77 25.18 29.90
N GLN A 430 24.15 25.16 28.62
CA GLN A 430 25.51 24.80 28.21
C GLN A 430 26.14 25.83 27.25
N GLN A 431 26.24 27.08 27.71
CA GLN A 431 26.80 28.19 26.93
C GLN A 431 28.29 27.99 26.61
N GLU A 432 29.02 27.25 27.45
CA GLU A 432 30.46 26.97 27.31
C GLU A 432 30.81 26.12 26.08
N MET A 433 29.84 25.41 25.49
CA MET A 433 30.06 24.66 24.25
C MET A 433 30.07 25.54 23.00
N ILE A 434 29.62 26.79 23.11
CA ILE A 434 29.63 27.75 22.00
C ILE A 434 31.01 28.42 21.95
N PRO A 435 31.69 28.46 20.79
CA PRO A 435 32.92 29.24 20.64
C PRO A 435 32.70 30.68 21.12
N SER A 436 33.64 31.22 21.91
CA SER A 436 33.47 32.52 22.59
C SER A 436 33.09 33.65 21.64
N ASP A 437 33.68 33.70 20.45
CA ASP A 437 33.36 34.71 19.43
C ASP A 437 31.90 34.65 18.98
N LEU A 438 31.38 33.42 18.79
CA LEU A 438 29.99 33.20 18.41
C LEU A 438 29.05 33.52 19.58
N LEU A 439 29.42 33.18 20.80
CA LEU A 439 28.63 33.51 22.00
C LEU A 439 28.52 35.02 22.19
N ILE A 440 29.60 35.78 21.98
CA ILE A 440 29.60 37.25 22.03
C ILE A 440 28.67 37.82 20.96
N ALA A 441 28.75 37.31 19.72
CA ALA A 441 27.85 37.74 18.64
C ALA A 441 26.37 37.42 18.95
N MET A 442 26.10 36.23 19.49
CA MET A 442 24.74 35.81 19.86
C MET A 442 24.17 36.63 21.02
N THR A 443 24.97 36.91 22.04
CA THR A 443 24.55 37.73 23.17
C THR A 443 24.33 39.19 22.78
N ALA A 444 25.21 39.75 21.93
CA ALA A 444 25.02 41.09 21.35
C ALA A 444 23.71 41.19 20.55
N ALA A 445 23.41 40.17 19.73
CA ALA A 445 22.16 40.10 18.97
C ALA A 445 20.89 39.98 19.83
N ARG A 446 21.02 39.71 21.13
CA ARG A 446 19.91 39.55 22.08
C ARG A 446 19.77 40.67 23.09
N GLN A 447 20.68 41.65 23.13
CA GLN A 447 20.69 42.70 24.17
C GLN A 447 19.38 43.51 24.23
N ASN A 448 18.68 43.66 23.10
CA ASN A 448 17.47 44.47 22.99
C ASN A 448 16.17 43.65 22.89
N LEU A 449 16.23 42.33 23.12
CA LEU A 449 15.07 41.46 22.97
C LEU A 449 14.27 41.37 24.29
N PRO A 450 12.94 41.52 24.26
CA PRO A 450 12.11 41.47 25.45
C PRO A 450 11.80 40.03 25.91
N PHE A 451 12.00 39.03 25.06
CA PHE A 451 11.57 37.66 25.31
C PHE A 451 12.75 36.70 25.60
N PRO A 452 12.53 35.67 26.44
CA PRO A 452 13.49 34.59 26.60
C PRO A 452 13.52 33.69 25.36
N THR A 453 14.63 32.96 25.16
CA THR A 453 14.88 32.15 23.96
C THR A 453 13.76 31.16 23.65
N ILE A 454 13.20 30.51 24.68
CA ILE A 454 12.10 29.56 24.50
C ILE A 454 10.86 30.22 23.89
N VAL A 455 10.54 31.45 24.33
CA VAL A 455 9.38 32.19 23.81
C VAL A 455 9.64 32.65 22.38
N GLU A 456 10.85 33.13 22.08
CA GLU A 456 11.26 33.46 20.70
C GLU A 456 11.05 32.26 19.75
N VAL A 457 11.56 31.08 20.15
CA VAL A 457 11.46 29.84 19.36
C VAL A 457 10.01 29.41 19.19
N LEU A 458 9.22 29.34 20.28
CA LEU A 458 7.84 28.86 20.21
C LEU A 458 6.95 29.79 19.38
N ILE A 459 7.10 31.11 19.49
CA ILE A 459 6.33 32.08 18.69
C ILE A 459 6.66 31.90 17.21
N LEU A 460 7.94 31.79 16.87
CA LEU A 460 8.35 31.69 15.47
C LEU A 460 8.02 30.31 14.87
N GLU A 461 8.16 29.22 15.64
CA GLU A 461 7.73 27.88 15.22
C GLU A 461 6.23 27.82 14.98
N LEU A 462 5.42 28.37 15.90
CA LEU A 462 3.97 28.43 15.75
C LEU A 462 3.60 29.27 14.51
N SER A 463 4.25 30.41 14.30
CA SER A 463 4.05 31.25 13.13
C SER A 463 4.39 30.52 11.83
N PHE A 464 5.46 29.73 11.82
CA PHE A 464 5.85 28.93 10.67
C PHE A 464 4.83 27.81 10.36
N GLU A 465 4.27 27.15 11.38
CA GLU A 465 3.19 26.18 11.17
C GLU A 465 1.90 26.84 10.68
N LEU A 466 1.56 28.06 11.15
CA LEU A 466 0.42 28.81 10.62
C LEU A 466 0.60 29.15 9.14
N ILE A 467 1.80 29.59 8.74
CA ILE A 467 2.11 29.85 7.32
C ILE A 467 1.99 28.57 6.50
N ARG A 468 2.47 27.44 7.02
CA ARG A 468 2.40 26.15 6.32
C ARG A 468 0.96 25.64 6.18
N GLU A 469 0.15 25.76 7.23
CA GLU A 469 -1.25 25.35 7.19
C GLU A 469 -2.05 26.25 6.24
N ALA A 470 -1.72 27.54 6.18
CA ALA A 470 -2.29 28.46 5.20
C ALA A 470 -1.85 28.10 3.77
N SER A 471 -0.57 27.75 3.55
CA SER A 471 -0.04 27.50 2.21
C SER A 471 -0.63 26.24 1.56
N VAL A 472 -0.94 25.20 2.33
CA VAL A 472 -1.56 23.97 1.84
C VAL A 472 -3.02 24.18 1.42
N ARG A 473 -3.71 25.17 1.99
CA ARG A 473 -5.12 25.49 1.69
C ARG A 473 -5.31 26.44 0.51
N VAL A 474 -4.23 27.08 0.05
CA VAL A 474 -4.26 28.01 -1.08
C VAL A 474 -3.82 27.26 -2.35
N PRO A 475 -4.37 27.57 -3.54
CA PRO A 475 -3.95 26.95 -4.79
C PRO A 475 -2.43 26.97 -4.98
N HIS A 476 -1.87 25.89 -5.53
CA HIS A 476 -0.42 25.68 -5.67
C HIS A 476 0.32 26.87 -6.30
N VAL A 477 -0.30 27.57 -7.25
CA VAL A 477 0.25 28.77 -7.92
C VAL A 477 0.53 29.95 -6.98
N ILE A 478 -0.19 30.05 -5.86
CA ILE A 478 -0.07 31.14 -4.88
C ILE A 478 0.53 30.61 -3.56
N GLY A 479 0.38 29.31 -3.26
CA GLY A 479 0.89 28.69 -2.03
C GLY A 479 2.39 28.85 -1.84
N SER A 480 3.19 28.69 -2.90
CA SER A 480 4.65 28.93 -2.85
C SER A 480 4.98 30.40 -2.55
N THR A 481 4.25 31.33 -3.16
CA THR A 481 4.40 32.77 -2.92
C THR A 481 4.04 33.13 -1.48
N ILE A 482 2.95 32.62 -0.93
CA ILE A 482 2.58 32.83 0.48
C ILE A 482 3.63 32.24 1.42
N GLY A 483 4.18 31.08 1.09
CA GLY A 483 5.28 30.50 1.86
C GLY A 483 6.52 31.39 1.88
N ILE A 484 6.95 31.89 0.71
CA ILE A 484 8.13 32.77 0.58
C ILE A 484 7.89 34.11 1.25
N VAL A 485 6.79 34.78 0.93
CA VAL A 485 6.43 36.09 1.46
C VAL A 485 6.17 35.99 2.96
N GLY A 486 5.44 34.96 3.40
CA GLY A 486 5.18 34.71 4.82
C GLY A 486 6.48 34.49 5.59
N ALA A 487 7.35 33.59 5.14
CA ALA A 487 8.61 33.32 5.85
C ALA A 487 9.56 34.53 5.85
N LEU A 488 9.70 35.23 4.73
CA LEU A 488 10.61 36.37 4.61
C LEU A 488 10.09 37.60 5.35
N ILE A 489 8.82 37.98 5.18
CA ILE A 489 8.25 39.15 5.85
C ILE A 489 8.13 38.89 7.34
N LEU A 490 7.64 37.72 7.76
CA LEU A 490 7.49 37.42 9.18
C LEU A 490 8.86 37.33 9.85
N GLY A 491 9.83 36.64 9.22
CA GLY A 491 11.20 36.55 9.74
C GLY A 491 11.88 37.92 9.85
N GLN A 492 11.86 38.71 8.76
CA GLN A 492 12.49 40.03 8.72
C GLN A 492 11.79 41.01 9.67
N SER A 493 10.47 41.07 9.64
CA SER A 493 9.71 41.98 10.50
C SER A 493 9.85 41.61 11.97
N ALA A 494 9.94 40.32 12.31
CA ALA A 494 10.15 39.90 13.70
C ALA A 494 11.56 40.26 14.20
N VAL A 495 12.57 40.23 13.32
CA VAL A 495 13.93 40.69 13.63
C VAL A 495 13.98 42.22 13.76
N ASP A 496 13.40 42.96 12.80
CA ASP A 496 13.40 44.43 12.78
C ASP A 496 12.61 45.02 13.96
N ALA A 497 11.52 44.35 14.37
CA ALA A 497 10.75 44.71 15.55
C ALA A 497 11.44 44.31 16.87
N ASN A 498 12.64 43.72 16.83
CA ASN A 498 13.35 43.18 17.99
C ASN A 498 12.49 42.22 18.82
N LEU A 499 11.64 41.41 18.17
CA LEU A 499 10.84 40.39 18.83
C LEU A 499 11.56 39.04 18.89
N VAL A 500 12.40 38.74 17.89
CA VAL A 500 13.18 37.50 17.81
C VAL A 500 14.60 37.80 17.34
N SER A 501 15.56 37.01 17.82
CA SER A 501 16.94 37.10 17.34
C SER A 501 17.10 36.55 15.91
N PRO A 502 18.02 37.11 15.09
CA PRO A 502 18.35 36.55 13.77
C PRO A 502 18.76 35.07 13.81
N VAL A 503 19.37 34.63 14.93
CA VAL A 503 19.82 33.25 15.10
C VAL A 503 18.63 32.30 15.27
N VAL A 504 17.59 32.69 16.02
CA VAL A 504 16.33 31.92 16.12
C VAL A 504 15.69 31.78 14.74
N VAL A 505 15.69 32.82 13.92
CA VAL A 505 15.16 32.76 12.54
C VAL A 505 15.87 31.70 11.71
N ILE A 506 17.21 31.65 11.77
CA ILE A 506 18.00 30.63 11.06
C ILE A 506 17.65 29.22 11.56
N VAL A 507 17.57 29.02 12.88
CA VAL A 507 17.25 27.73 13.49
C VAL A 507 15.87 27.24 13.06
N VAL A 508 14.84 28.09 13.13
CA VAL A 508 13.48 27.73 12.73
C VAL A 508 13.39 27.52 11.22
N ALA A 509 14.08 28.32 10.39
CA ALA A 509 14.13 28.12 8.96
C ALA A 509 14.74 26.76 8.57
N LEU A 510 15.88 26.38 9.17
CA LEU A 510 16.50 25.07 8.94
C LEU A 510 15.60 23.92 9.40
N THR A 511 14.93 24.09 10.53
CA THR A 511 13.97 23.12 11.07
C THR A 511 12.77 22.95 10.12
N GLY A 512 12.25 24.06 9.59
CA GLY A 512 11.18 24.08 8.60
C GLY A 512 11.56 23.37 7.30
N LEU A 513 12.76 23.66 6.77
CA LEU A 513 13.31 22.98 5.60
C LEU A 513 13.46 21.47 5.83
N GLY A 514 13.95 21.07 7.00
CA GLY A 514 14.05 19.67 7.38
C GLY A 514 12.70 18.95 7.38
N SER A 515 11.64 19.63 7.82
CA SER A 515 10.28 19.08 7.87
C SER A 515 9.65 18.86 6.48
N TYR A 516 10.09 19.57 5.44
CA TYR A 516 9.65 19.32 4.06
C TYR A 516 10.37 18.14 3.40
N ALA A 517 11.50 17.70 3.93
CA ALA A 517 12.21 16.51 3.41
C ALA A 517 11.55 15.19 3.84
N ILE A 518 10.60 15.23 4.78
CA ILE A 518 9.84 14.06 5.23
C ILE A 518 8.82 13.70 4.15
N PRO A 519 8.91 12.51 3.52
CA PRO A 519 8.14 12.21 2.32
C PRO A 519 6.66 11.93 2.60
N ASN A 520 6.37 11.25 3.70
CA ASN A 520 5.00 10.95 4.10
C ASN A 520 4.50 12.04 5.08
N GLN A 521 3.36 12.63 4.77
CA GLN A 521 2.70 13.68 5.54
C GLN A 521 2.17 13.21 6.90
N SER A 522 1.62 12.00 7.02
CA SER A 522 1.13 11.48 8.31
C SER A 522 2.26 11.35 9.33
N ILE A 523 3.40 10.77 8.93
CA ILE A 523 4.58 10.73 9.79
C ILE A 523 5.14 12.15 10.03
N GLY A 524 5.03 13.05 9.05
CA GLY A 524 5.37 14.46 9.18
C GLY A 524 4.58 15.18 10.28
N TYR A 525 3.29 14.88 10.47
CA TYR A 525 2.49 15.43 11.58
C TYR A 525 2.98 14.91 12.93
N ALA A 526 3.32 13.62 13.03
CA ALA A 526 3.86 13.02 14.26
C ALA A 526 5.12 13.76 14.74
N PHE A 527 6.09 13.97 13.85
CA PHE A 527 7.34 14.67 14.17
C PHE A 527 7.14 16.15 14.48
N ARG A 528 6.14 16.81 13.87
CA ARG A 528 5.80 18.21 14.18
C ARG A 528 5.26 18.37 15.60
N ILE A 529 4.40 17.46 16.06
CA ILE A 529 3.89 17.47 17.44
C ILE A 529 5.04 17.20 18.41
N LEU A 530 5.84 16.17 18.13
CA LEU A 530 6.96 15.80 19.00
C LEU A 530 8.00 16.92 19.12
N ARG A 531 8.27 17.67 18.06
CA ARG A 531 9.21 18.81 18.08
C ARG A 531 8.91 19.76 19.25
N TYR A 532 7.65 20.13 19.47
CA TYR A 532 7.28 21.01 20.58
C TYR A 532 7.59 20.38 21.94
N SER A 533 7.33 19.08 22.10
CA SER A 533 7.70 18.34 23.32
C SER A 533 9.21 18.35 23.54
N PHE A 534 10.02 18.11 22.51
CA PHE A 534 11.49 18.18 22.59
C PHE A 534 11.99 19.58 22.98
N THR A 535 11.39 20.63 22.41
CA THR A 535 11.75 22.02 22.71
C THR A 535 11.41 22.37 24.16
N ILE A 536 10.24 21.96 24.65
CA ILE A 536 9.79 22.19 26.03
C ILE A 536 10.64 21.40 27.04
N ASP A 537 10.92 20.12 26.77
CA ASP A 537 11.74 19.29 27.66
C ASP A 537 13.18 19.82 27.74
N SER A 538 13.71 20.33 26.63
CA SER A 538 15.02 21.00 26.61
C SER A 538 15.02 22.30 27.41
N PHE A 539 13.92 23.05 27.43
CA PHE A 539 13.83 24.25 28.27
C PHE A 539 13.94 23.92 29.77
N PHE A 540 13.34 22.82 30.23
CA PHE A 540 13.38 22.43 31.63
C PHE A 540 14.65 21.69 32.05
N PHE A 541 15.20 20.85 31.16
CA PHE A 541 16.27 19.91 31.50
C PHE A 541 17.50 19.99 30.58
N GLY A 542 17.55 20.92 29.64
CA GLY A 542 18.63 21.05 28.67
C GLY A 542 18.81 19.80 27.80
N PHE A 543 20.07 19.46 27.49
CA PHE A 543 20.39 18.26 26.72
C PHE A 543 19.96 16.95 27.37
N PHE A 544 19.85 16.91 28.70
CA PHE A 544 19.31 15.75 29.40
C PHE A 544 17.84 15.53 29.05
N GLY A 545 17.04 16.60 28.94
CA GLY A 545 15.65 16.53 28.51
C GLY A 545 15.49 15.96 27.10
N ILE A 546 16.32 16.44 26.17
CA ILE A 546 16.36 15.94 24.79
C ILE A 546 16.69 14.45 24.77
N ALA A 547 17.75 14.02 25.48
CA ALA A 547 18.16 12.62 25.52
C ALA A 547 17.09 11.72 26.16
N LEU A 548 16.44 12.22 27.22
CA LEU A 548 15.33 11.53 27.88
C LEU A 548 14.13 11.37 26.92
N MET A 549 13.68 12.45 26.30
CA MET A 549 12.54 12.42 25.37
C MET A 549 12.84 11.55 24.15
N PHE A 550 14.05 11.61 23.61
CA PHE A 550 14.50 10.73 22.55
C PHE A 550 14.46 9.26 22.96
N SER A 551 14.92 8.93 24.17
CA SER A 551 14.87 7.57 24.70
C SER A 551 13.43 7.09 24.87
N LEU A 552 12.54 7.93 25.41
CA LEU A 552 11.12 7.62 25.55
C LEU A 552 10.45 7.39 24.19
N MET A 553 10.77 8.21 23.19
CA MET A 553 10.27 8.04 21.83
C MET A 553 10.69 6.68 21.25
N VAL A 554 11.97 6.31 21.37
CA VAL A 554 12.47 5.02 20.86
C VAL A 554 11.82 3.84 21.59
N VAL A 555 11.67 3.91 22.92
CA VAL A 555 10.97 2.88 23.70
C VAL A 555 9.53 2.73 23.24
N TYR A 556 8.80 3.84 23.09
CA TYR A 556 7.43 3.83 22.59
C TYR A 556 7.35 3.18 21.21
N MET A 557 8.18 3.62 20.26
CA MET A 557 8.22 3.04 18.91
C MET A 557 8.57 1.56 18.88
N SER A 558 9.40 1.08 19.82
CA SER A 558 9.76 -0.34 19.93
C SER A 558 8.62 -1.21 20.46
N SER A 559 7.70 -0.63 21.24
CA SER A 559 6.51 -1.33 21.77
C SER A 559 5.37 -1.45 20.75
N MET A 560 5.36 -0.58 19.74
CA MET A 560 4.31 -0.55 18.72
C MET A 560 4.40 -1.72 17.75
N GLN A 561 3.23 -2.17 17.30
CA GLN A 561 3.06 -3.20 16.29
C GLN A 561 2.00 -2.75 15.28
N SER A 562 2.18 -3.13 14.01
CA SER A 562 1.20 -2.99 12.93
C SER A 562 0.83 -4.39 12.45
N PHE A 563 -0.40 -4.83 12.73
CA PHE A 563 -0.90 -6.19 12.41
C PHE A 563 0.06 -7.31 12.88
N GLY A 564 0.65 -7.15 14.07
CA GLY A 564 1.60 -8.08 14.66
C GLY A 564 3.03 -7.99 14.15
N LEU A 565 3.33 -7.06 13.23
CA LEU A 565 4.69 -6.72 12.80
C LEU A 565 5.26 -5.60 13.70
N PRO A 566 6.43 -5.79 14.36
CA PRO A 566 7.04 -4.73 15.16
C PRO A 566 7.39 -3.50 14.30
N TYR A 567 7.03 -2.31 14.77
CA TYR A 567 7.08 -1.07 13.97
C TYR A 567 8.50 -0.66 13.56
N LEU A 568 9.52 -0.97 14.38
CA LEU A 568 10.93 -0.67 14.11
C LEU A 568 11.66 -1.73 13.28
N THR A 569 10.97 -2.76 12.80
CA THR A 569 11.55 -3.77 11.90
C THR A 569 12.12 -3.08 10.65
N PRO A 570 13.38 -3.36 10.23
CA PRO A 570 14.24 -4.46 10.66
C PRO A 570 15.32 -4.09 11.69
N LEU A 571 15.25 -2.94 12.33
CA LEU A 571 16.22 -2.56 13.37
C LEU A 571 15.93 -3.29 14.69
N ALA A 572 14.64 -3.36 15.07
CA ALA A 572 14.18 -4.07 16.25
C ALA A 572 12.90 -4.86 15.90
N PRO A 573 12.97 -6.21 15.76
CA PRO A 573 14.14 -7.07 15.90
C PRO A 573 15.14 -6.92 14.75
N LEU A 574 16.43 -7.13 15.02
CA LEU A 574 17.48 -6.98 14.02
C LEU A 574 17.34 -8.04 12.92
N ARG A 575 17.01 -7.59 11.70
CA ARG A 575 16.80 -8.43 10.51
C ARG A 575 17.60 -7.89 9.33
N SER A 576 18.91 -8.15 9.34
CA SER A 576 19.85 -7.65 8.33
C SER A 576 19.55 -8.05 6.88
N LYS A 577 18.63 -9.00 6.62
CA LYS A 577 18.19 -9.41 5.28
C LYS A 577 17.06 -8.55 4.70
N GLU A 578 16.39 -7.75 5.53
CA GLU A 578 15.33 -6.83 5.10
C GLU A 578 15.86 -5.41 4.87
N GLU A 579 15.12 -4.62 4.08
CA GLU A 579 15.44 -3.22 3.86
C GLU A 579 15.05 -2.39 5.09
N GLY A 580 15.99 -1.62 5.61
CA GLY A 580 15.71 -0.64 6.65
C GLY A 580 16.04 0.74 6.12
N PHE A 581 16.88 1.45 6.87
CA PHE A 581 17.41 2.75 6.47
C PHE A 581 18.08 2.74 5.09
N LEU A 582 18.97 1.78 4.84
CA LEU A 582 19.67 1.63 3.56
C LEU A 582 18.90 0.71 2.60
N ARG A 583 18.76 1.17 1.36
CA ARG A 583 18.28 0.37 0.23
C ARG A 583 19.35 -0.64 -0.18
N LYS A 584 18.91 -1.86 -0.51
CA LYS A 584 19.78 -2.93 -0.96
C LYS A 584 19.94 -2.95 -2.48
N SER A 585 20.93 -3.71 -2.92
CA SER A 585 21.10 -4.00 -4.35
C SER A 585 19.93 -4.80 -4.88
N VAL A 586 19.63 -4.64 -6.17
CA VAL A 586 18.53 -5.34 -6.85
C VAL A 586 18.64 -6.87 -6.70
N LEU A 587 19.86 -7.39 -6.66
CA LEU A 587 20.14 -8.82 -6.47
C LEU A 587 19.67 -9.36 -5.11
N ALA A 588 19.51 -8.49 -4.11
CA ALA A 588 19.02 -8.86 -2.79
C ALA A 588 17.50 -9.02 -2.75
N TYR A 589 16.75 -8.50 -3.72
CA TYR A 589 15.28 -8.68 -3.80
C TYR A 589 14.84 -10.07 -4.22
N LYS A 590 15.77 -11.02 -4.42
CA LYS A 590 15.44 -12.44 -4.62
C LYS A 590 14.65 -13.03 -3.45
N THR A 591 14.85 -12.50 -2.25
CA THR A 591 14.14 -12.94 -1.05
C THR A 591 13.15 -11.88 -0.60
N ARG A 592 11.90 -12.29 -0.39
CA ARG A 592 10.86 -11.44 0.19
C ARG A 592 11.17 -11.12 1.66
N PRO A 593 10.63 -10.02 2.22
CA PRO A 593 10.82 -9.68 3.63
C PRO A 593 10.29 -10.80 4.55
N ALA A 594 11.18 -11.40 5.35
CA ALA A 594 10.83 -12.49 6.25
C ALA A 594 9.90 -12.05 7.40
N SER A 595 9.78 -10.74 7.64
CA SER A 595 8.99 -10.15 8.71
C SER A 595 7.49 -10.19 8.42
N LEU A 596 7.12 -10.16 7.15
CA LEU A 596 5.75 -10.35 6.69
C LEU A 596 5.29 -11.82 6.83
N ARG A 597 6.22 -12.76 7.05
CA ARG A 597 5.95 -14.21 7.13
C ARG A 597 5.13 -14.69 5.91
N THR A 598 5.58 -14.28 4.72
CA THR A 598 4.96 -14.66 3.44
C THR A 598 5.05 -16.16 3.21
N LEU A 599 4.12 -16.70 2.42
CA LEU A 599 4.17 -18.10 2.00
C LEU A 599 5.42 -18.38 1.14
N PRO A 600 6.02 -19.60 1.22
CA PRO A 600 7.22 -19.95 0.47
C PRO A 600 6.96 -19.95 -1.05
N THR A 601 7.94 -19.48 -1.84
CA THR A 601 7.86 -19.44 -3.31
C THR A 601 7.75 -20.81 -3.98
N ASP A 602 8.18 -21.89 -3.30
CA ASP A 602 8.36 -23.23 -3.90
C ASP A 602 7.16 -24.19 -3.71
N GLN A 603 6.00 -23.73 -3.20
CA GLN A 603 4.81 -24.58 -3.05
C GLN A 603 3.68 -24.15 -4.00
N PRO A 604 3.39 -24.92 -5.06
CA PRO A 604 2.14 -24.79 -5.77
C PRO A 604 1.10 -25.63 -5.02
N LYS A 605 0.40 -25.02 -4.06
CA LYS A 605 -0.85 -25.60 -3.55
C LYS A 605 -1.85 -24.49 -3.28
N ILE A 606 -2.66 -24.23 -4.30
CA ILE A 606 -3.92 -23.48 -4.21
C ILE A 606 -4.81 -24.04 -3.08
N LEU A 607 -4.66 -25.33 -2.75
CA LEU A 607 -5.43 -26.06 -1.75
C LEU A 607 -5.16 -25.70 -0.28
N GLU A 608 -3.98 -25.21 0.08
CA GLU A 608 -3.69 -24.99 1.52
C GLU A 608 -4.18 -23.63 2.02
N GLN A 609 -4.40 -22.64 1.15
CA GLN A 609 -4.60 -21.28 1.62
C GLN A 609 -6.01 -20.95 2.08
N ASP A 610 -7.05 -21.44 1.39
CA ASP A 610 -8.44 -21.24 1.84
C ASP A 610 -8.71 -22.01 3.13
N ASP A 611 -8.18 -23.24 3.25
CA ASP A 611 -8.18 -24.01 4.50
C ASP A 611 -7.40 -23.29 5.62
N LEU A 612 -6.22 -22.73 5.32
CA LEU A 612 -5.44 -21.94 6.29
C LEU A 612 -6.13 -20.63 6.68
N LEU A 613 -6.93 -20.03 5.79
CA LEU A 613 -7.73 -18.85 6.09
C LEU A 613 -8.93 -19.19 6.95
N GLU A 614 -9.62 -20.31 6.68
CA GLU A 614 -10.67 -20.84 7.55
C GLU A 614 -10.11 -21.16 8.94
N ASP A 615 -8.99 -21.88 9.02
CA ASP A 615 -8.29 -22.19 10.26
C ASP A 615 -7.80 -20.93 10.99
N ALA A 616 -7.21 -19.97 10.27
CA ALA A 616 -6.77 -18.70 10.85
C ALA A 616 -7.96 -17.86 11.34
N SER A 617 -9.08 -17.85 10.60
CA SER A 617 -10.30 -17.16 11.02
C SER A 617 -10.92 -17.81 12.26
N ASN A 618 -10.88 -19.15 12.35
CA ASN A 618 -11.35 -19.92 13.49
C ASN A 618 -10.44 -19.71 14.71
N GLN A 619 -9.12 -19.67 14.53
CA GLN A 619 -8.15 -19.32 15.57
C GLN A 619 -8.26 -17.85 16.02
N ALA A 620 -8.54 -16.91 15.10
CA ALA A 620 -8.77 -15.51 15.42
C ALA A 620 -10.08 -15.27 16.21
N LYS A 621 -11.09 -16.16 16.03
CA LYS A 621 -12.32 -16.20 16.83
C LYS A 621 -12.12 -16.87 18.21
N ALA A 622 -11.10 -17.73 18.37
CA ALA A 622 -10.88 -18.53 19.57
C ALA A 622 -10.38 -17.82 20.87
N PRO A 623 -9.94 -16.54 20.93
CA PRO A 623 -9.47 -15.99 22.20
C PRO A 623 -10.60 -15.48 23.12
N VAL A 624 -11.87 -15.56 22.71
CA VAL A 624 -13.01 -15.09 23.53
C VAL A 624 -13.56 -16.20 24.46
N THR A 625 -13.47 -17.47 24.09
CA THR A 625 -14.08 -18.58 24.86
C THR A 625 -13.18 -19.11 25.98
N ALA A 626 -11.85 -19.05 25.81
CA ALA A 626 -10.89 -19.53 26.82
C ALA A 626 -10.77 -18.60 28.04
N LYS A 627 -11.02 -17.29 27.89
CA LYS A 627 -11.03 -16.34 29.02
C LYS A 627 -12.29 -16.44 29.88
N ASN A 628 -13.43 -16.85 29.32
CA ASN A 628 -14.66 -17.03 30.10
C ASN A 628 -14.65 -18.33 30.94
N SER A 629 -13.93 -19.36 30.50
CA SER A 629 -13.76 -20.60 31.25
C SER A 629 -12.69 -20.51 32.36
N ALA A 630 -11.65 -19.68 32.17
CA ALA A 630 -10.71 -19.36 33.25
C ALA A 630 -11.35 -18.50 34.35
N LYS A 631 -12.20 -17.53 33.97
CA LYS A 631 -12.87 -16.64 34.94
C LYS A 631 -13.97 -17.33 35.75
N GLN A 632 -14.59 -18.39 35.23
CA GLN A 632 -15.55 -19.21 35.98
C GLN A 632 -14.90 -20.20 36.96
N LYS A 633 -13.61 -20.52 36.80
CA LYS A 633 -12.86 -21.33 37.78
C LYS A 633 -12.32 -20.50 38.94
N GLU A 634 -11.89 -19.26 38.70
CA GLU A 634 -11.43 -18.35 39.78
C GLU A 634 -12.56 -17.75 40.64
N THR A 635 -13.84 -17.96 40.30
CA THR A 635 -14.97 -17.57 41.16
C THR A 635 -15.51 -18.74 41.99
N ARG A 636 -14.83 -19.89 42.00
CA ARG A 636 -15.26 -21.11 42.70
C ARG A 636 -14.15 -21.78 43.54
N GLU A 637 -13.06 -21.09 43.81
CA GLU A 637 -12.05 -21.47 44.82
C GLU A 637 -11.90 -20.38 45.88
#